data_AF-A0A7C8I0S0-F1
#
_entry.id   AF-A0A7C8I0S0-F1
#
_cell.length_a   1.000
_cell.length_b   1.000
_cell.length_c   1.000
_cell.angle_alpha   90.00
_cell.angle_beta   90.00
_cell.angle_gamma   90.00
#
_symmetry.space_group_name_H-M   'P 1'
#
loop_
_entity.id
_entity.type
_entity.pdbx_description
1 polymer ?
#
loop_
_entity_poly.entity_id
_entity_poly.type
_entity_poly.pdbx_seq_one_letter_code
_entity_poly.pdbx_strand_id
1 'polypeptide(L)'
;MAYNRRDDDLAYGEYHGQGQQQEGGDGERGFIGDVGRRFFGGRNENPQNPQNPQQPHTSQPQPPQQGAPANSGGMSFVFDKLHRTIHDIGSDLKERYAAKDGQQQGQPQQGPEGGPSAPQPGQEYHPQHRFMSFAPERHGNNIKWYVDGCGYMWAVSTALERARESIWILDWWLSPELYLRRPPAKHQQYRIDRMLEAAAQRGVKVNIIVYKEVTQALTRKYLNPTLPDYLHSLLPTSTDPFTKSLTRFGLDVIFKSLEEIERTDPLIAPPITVSSSHTKHALEDLHPNIAVFRHPDHLPDTAVLSSSFMSSLQNMSFSPAKLAQLPGDSLKGIYGAHEGTVLYWAHHEKLCLVDGETAFMGGLDLCYGRWDTNQHPIADAHPGDLDRIVFPGQDFNNARIMDFQDVANWEKNKLDRTHNSRMGWTDVSLCLSGPAVQDLRTHFAQRWNFIYDEKYSKKATRYTRLDPTRSGAQQVPAPPQQERGFDGENQGERGLGGGDYDERGLLGRGGFREEMFNRVNDGFNEMNQHYKQHHGHPHGQQSHAEHGAQQGLADCQLTRSSAKWSHNISTEHSIQNAYAETIRNSKHFVYMENQFFITATGTQQKPIKNQVGAAMVERILRAARNGEKFKMMIMIPAVPGFAGDLKGDDALGTRAIMEFQYDSINRGGHSIYEEIAKAGFNPMEYIRFYNLRNYDRINASGAMRAAEEKSGVSYEQAREGYDAAHDGQQEGYKPYHPPPTAEYGVYEMDGGDGRQEQGKQGQYQQYQQAASQIGGRHGLGDGRWDSVSECYMLGGQDIREVPWEGGAMDEIDAFVSEELYIHSKLLIADDQTVICGSANMNDRSQLGDHDSEIAIIVQDQDLVDSEMDGRPYRASRFATSLRREIFRKHLGLLKPQQMDRPDSNFEPIGSPNYYDWGSEEDRQVADPLSDQFQSMWNWRAKANTEAFTKVFQPVPSDAVRNWKQYDEYYSRLFAEQGDKNNKTPAKYKVGHVVTENFSQGEQGVREVKEILSTVKGTLVEMPLLFLKEEDIAQEGFGLNAFTEDVYT
;
A
#
# COMPACT_ATOMS: atom_id res chain seq x y z
N MET A 1 17.07 -29.40 -35.90
CA MET A 1 17.23 -30.70 -35.24
C MET A 1 16.31 -30.71 -34.05
N ALA A 2 15.34 -31.63 -34.03
CA ALA A 2 14.32 -31.75 -32.99
C ALA A 2 14.85 -32.57 -31.81
N TYR A 3 14.63 -32.11 -30.58
CA TYR A 3 14.73 -32.93 -29.39
C TYR A 3 13.51 -32.66 -28.49
N ASN A 4 12.76 -33.75 -28.28
CA ASN A 4 11.60 -33.91 -27.41
C ASN A 4 11.91 -33.54 -25.96
N ARG A 5 10.98 -32.87 -25.28
CA ARG A 5 10.80 -32.98 -23.83
C ARG A 5 9.47 -33.68 -23.57
N ARG A 6 9.58 -34.89 -23.01
CA ARG A 6 8.55 -35.49 -22.15
C ARG A 6 8.80 -34.95 -20.73
N ASP A 7 7.73 -34.70 -19.99
CA ASP A 7 7.56 -35.06 -18.58
C ASP A 7 6.39 -34.26 -18.02
N ASP A 8 5.20 -34.85 -18.11
CA ASP A 8 4.08 -34.68 -17.19
C ASP A 8 3.21 -35.93 -17.33
N ASP A 9 3.61 -36.99 -16.63
CA ASP A 9 2.79 -38.15 -16.34
C ASP A 9 3.17 -38.62 -14.93
N LEU A 10 2.23 -38.53 -14.00
CA LEU A 10 1.95 -39.46 -12.89
C LEU A 10 1.13 -38.75 -11.80
N ALA A 11 -0.19 -38.64 -12.01
CA ALA A 11 -1.14 -38.40 -10.93
C ALA A 11 -2.58 -38.87 -11.20
N TYR A 12 -2.83 -39.83 -12.11
CA TYR A 12 -4.15 -40.49 -12.17
C TYR A 12 -3.98 -41.96 -12.55
N GLY A 13 -4.35 -42.85 -11.62
CA GLY A 13 -4.34 -44.29 -11.83
C GLY A 13 -5.48 -44.72 -12.77
N GLU A 14 -5.15 -45.62 -13.69
CA GLU A 14 -6.10 -46.26 -14.60
C GLU A 14 -7.06 -47.20 -13.86
N TYR A 15 -8.33 -47.18 -14.26
CA TYR A 15 -9.16 -48.39 -14.35
C TYR A 15 -10.00 -48.34 -15.64
N HIS A 16 -9.79 -49.33 -16.50
CA HIS A 16 -10.51 -49.56 -17.75
C HIS A 16 -11.96 -50.03 -17.53
N GLY A 17 -12.86 -49.62 -18.42
CA GLY A 17 -14.17 -50.24 -18.65
C GLY A 17 -14.80 -49.77 -19.95
N GLN A 18 -14.72 -50.62 -20.98
CA GLN A 18 -15.15 -50.42 -22.37
C GLN A 18 -16.68 -50.33 -22.57
N GLY A 19 -17.11 -49.68 -23.66
CA GLY A 19 -18.37 -50.05 -24.32
C GLY A 19 -19.04 -49.01 -25.24
N GLN A 20 -18.53 -48.87 -26.46
CA GLN A 20 -19.25 -48.93 -27.75
C GLN A 20 -20.43 -47.98 -28.11
N GLN A 21 -20.25 -47.30 -29.28
CA GLN A 21 -21.15 -47.10 -30.45
C GLN A 21 -22.58 -46.54 -30.22
N GLN A 22 -23.24 -45.72 -31.05
CA GLN A 22 -23.14 -45.22 -32.43
C GLN A 22 -24.28 -44.18 -32.61
N GLU A 23 -24.15 -43.24 -33.57
CA GLU A 23 -25.25 -42.52 -34.30
C GLU A 23 -26.23 -41.65 -33.47
N GLY A 24 -26.80 -40.52 -33.90
CA GLY A 24 -26.96 -39.84 -35.18
C GLY A 24 -28.34 -39.13 -35.14
N GLY A 25 -28.42 -37.87 -35.62
CA GLY A 25 -29.62 -37.29 -36.25
C GLY A 25 -30.80 -36.79 -35.40
N ASP A 26 -31.08 -35.49 -35.55
CA ASP A 26 -32.37 -34.77 -35.66
C ASP A 26 -33.69 -35.37 -35.12
N GLY A 27 -34.49 -34.48 -34.50
CA GLY A 27 -35.90 -34.34 -34.90
C GLY A 27 -36.99 -34.44 -33.83
N GLU A 28 -37.74 -33.34 -33.74
CA GLU A 28 -39.21 -33.26 -33.56
C GLU A 28 -39.90 -33.17 -32.19
N ARG A 29 -40.95 -32.34 -32.24
CA ARG A 29 -41.89 -31.87 -31.22
C ARG A 29 -43.10 -32.80 -31.08
N GLY A 30 -43.77 -32.70 -29.92
CA GLY A 30 -45.20 -32.95 -29.70
C GLY A 30 -45.47 -33.93 -28.55
N PHE A 31 -46.58 -33.93 -27.81
CA PHE A 31 -47.79 -33.11 -27.69
C PHE A 31 -48.57 -33.70 -26.48
N ILE A 32 -49.22 -32.85 -25.66
CA ILE A 32 -50.47 -33.06 -24.84
C ILE A 32 -50.60 -34.35 -23.98
N GLY A 33 -50.67 -34.29 -22.65
CA GLY A 33 -51.92 -34.09 -21.85
C GLY A 33 -52.33 -35.44 -21.20
N ASP A 34 -53.01 -35.59 -20.08
CA ASP A 34 -53.84 -34.71 -19.24
C ASP A 34 -54.16 -35.53 -17.96
N VAL A 35 -54.00 -34.97 -16.75
CA VAL A 35 -54.87 -35.27 -15.59
C VAL A 35 -54.92 -34.03 -14.69
N GLY A 36 -56.02 -33.30 -14.79
CA GLY A 36 -56.87 -33.12 -13.60
C GLY A 36 -56.61 -31.89 -12.73
N ARG A 37 -56.99 -30.73 -13.25
CA ARG A 37 -57.68 -29.68 -12.46
C ARG A 37 -58.74 -30.31 -11.55
N ARG A 38 -58.77 -29.90 -10.29
CA ARG A 38 -59.91 -29.20 -9.65
C ARG A 38 -59.67 -29.11 -8.16
N PHE A 39 -59.13 -27.99 -7.70
CA PHE A 39 -59.79 -27.23 -6.63
C PHE A 39 -59.59 -25.75 -6.99
N PHE A 40 -60.64 -25.20 -7.63
CA PHE A 40 -61.12 -23.80 -7.61
C PHE A 40 -60.05 -22.67 -7.57
N GLY A 41 -59.91 -21.77 -8.54
CA GLY A 41 -60.86 -21.28 -9.54
C GLY A 41 -61.62 -20.05 -9.03
N GLY A 42 -61.32 -18.88 -9.63
CA GLY A 42 -62.16 -17.68 -9.63
C GLY A 42 -61.37 -16.38 -9.43
N ARG A 43 -60.86 -15.73 -10.49
CA ARG A 43 -61.51 -14.67 -11.33
C ARG A 43 -61.78 -13.36 -10.56
N ASN A 44 -61.58 -12.16 -11.07
CA ASN A 44 -60.93 -11.59 -12.26
C ASN A 44 -61.04 -10.05 -12.11
N GLU A 45 -60.32 -9.31 -12.97
CA GLU A 45 -60.62 -7.94 -13.44
C GLU A 45 -60.01 -6.71 -12.71
N ASN A 46 -58.98 -6.16 -13.35
CA ASN A 46 -58.70 -4.72 -13.50
C ASN A 46 -59.80 -4.08 -14.40
N PRO A 47 -60.05 -2.75 -14.43
CA PRO A 47 -59.03 -1.70 -14.41
C PRO A 47 -59.36 -0.40 -13.63
N GLN A 48 -58.33 0.45 -13.60
CA GLN A 48 -58.14 1.76 -12.99
C GLN A 48 -59.22 2.85 -13.20
N ASN A 49 -59.39 3.62 -12.10
CA ASN A 49 -59.63 5.07 -11.92
C ASN A 49 -60.93 5.72 -12.46
N PRO A 50 -61.51 6.71 -11.73
CA PRO A 50 -60.84 8.01 -11.57
C PRO A 50 -61.09 8.79 -10.25
N GLN A 51 -60.37 9.91 -10.10
CA GLN A 51 -60.71 11.14 -9.35
C GLN A 51 -60.37 11.27 -7.84
N ASN A 52 -59.38 12.16 -7.58
CA ASN A 52 -59.23 13.02 -6.39
C ASN A 52 -60.48 13.96 -6.26
N PRO A 53 -60.80 14.65 -5.12
CA PRO A 53 -59.87 15.20 -4.12
C PRO A 53 -60.40 15.30 -2.65
N GLN A 54 -59.62 15.99 -1.81
CA GLN A 54 -60.00 16.76 -0.59
C GLN A 54 -59.79 16.15 0.82
N GLN A 55 -58.87 16.80 1.54
CA GLN A 55 -58.77 17.02 3.01
C GLN A 55 -60.09 17.63 3.60
N PRO A 56 -60.23 18.04 4.90
CA PRO A 56 -59.26 18.18 6.01
C PRO A 56 -59.82 17.90 7.45
N HIS A 57 -58.99 18.22 8.46
CA HIS A 57 -59.31 18.71 9.83
C HIS A 57 -59.61 17.68 10.94
N THR A 58 -58.65 17.40 11.86
CA THR A 58 -58.26 18.12 13.11
C THR A 58 -59.28 18.08 14.25
N SER A 59 -58.92 17.49 15.39
CA SER A 59 -59.19 18.02 16.74
C SER A 59 -58.53 17.19 17.86
N GLN A 60 -57.54 17.80 18.52
CA GLN A 60 -57.14 17.61 19.92
C GLN A 60 -58.12 18.39 20.85
N PRO A 61 -57.96 18.54 22.20
CA PRO A 61 -57.14 17.84 23.24
C PRO A 61 -57.91 17.59 24.59
N GLN A 62 -57.18 17.12 25.64
CA GLN A 62 -57.22 17.52 27.08
C GLN A 62 -57.48 16.44 28.19
N PRO A 63 -56.96 16.65 29.44
CA PRO A 63 -56.19 15.67 30.28
C PRO A 63 -56.83 15.47 31.71
N PRO A 64 -56.11 15.41 32.87
CA PRO A 64 -55.00 14.59 33.40
C PRO A 64 -55.41 13.74 34.65
N GLN A 65 -54.56 12.83 35.18
CA GLN A 65 -54.29 12.64 36.64
C GLN A 65 -53.37 11.44 37.01
N GLN A 66 -52.72 11.59 38.17
CA GLN A 66 -51.60 10.82 38.76
C GLN A 66 -52.01 9.51 39.46
N GLY A 67 -51.06 8.58 39.58
CA GLY A 67 -51.07 7.51 40.61
C GLY A 67 -50.14 6.32 40.33
N ALA A 68 -49.08 6.16 41.13
CA ALA A 68 -48.36 4.89 41.35
C ALA A 68 -48.99 4.15 42.56
N PRO A 69 -48.66 2.89 42.93
CA PRO A 69 -47.72 1.92 42.34
C PRO A 69 -48.29 0.48 42.15
N ALA A 70 -47.62 -0.38 41.38
CA ALA A 70 -47.68 -1.85 41.52
C ALA A 70 -46.49 -2.54 40.81
N ASN A 71 -46.01 -3.63 41.41
CA ASN A 71 -44.74 -4.31 41.14
C ASN A 71 -44.98 -5.69 40.49
N SER A 72 -43.96 -6.19 39.76
CA SER A 72 -43.72 -7.59 39.28
C SER A 72 -44.64 -8.17 38.19
N GLY A 73 -44.17 -8.91 37.16
CA GLY A 73 -42.82 -9.39 36.85
C GLY A 73 -42.80 -10.15 35.51
N GLY A 74 -41.60 -10.50 35.02
CA GLY A 74 -41.44 -11.46 33.92
C GLY A 74 -40.32 -11.16 32.91
N MET A 75 -39.06 -11.04 33.36
CA MET A 75 -37.86 -11.22 32.50
C MET A 75 -36.55 -11.47 33.29
N SER A 76 -36.60 -11.59 34.63
CA SER A 76 -35.38 -11.86 35.44
C SER A 76 -35.15 -13.35 35.79
N PHE A 77 -35.99 -14.27 35.33
CA PHE A 77 -35.85 -15.70 35.65
C PHE A 77 -34.92 -16.47 34.69
N VAL A 78 -34.65 -15.92 33.51
CA VAL A 78 -33.79 -16.56 32.48
C VAL A 78 -32.31 -16.19 32.67
N PHE A 79 -32.01 -14.95 33.10
CA PHE A 79 -30.64 -14.47 33.31
C PHE A 79 -29.98 -15.02 34.60
N ASP A 80 -30.73 -15.22 35.68
CA ASP A 80 -30.18 -15.75 36.94
C ASP A 80 -29.84 -17.26 36.89
N LYS A 81 -30.41 -18.00 35.94
CA LYS A 81 -30.16 -19.45 35.78
C LYS A 81 -28.94 -19.73 34.88
N LEU A 82 -28.66 -18.84 33.93
CA LEU A 82 -27.44 -18.88 33.12
C LEU A 82 -26.21 -18.47 33.94
N HIS A 83 -26.37 -17.51 34.86
CA HIS A 83 -25.28 -17.05 35.75
C HIS A 83 -24.85 -18.04 36.84
N ARG A 84 -25.70 -19.00 37.25
CA ARG A 84 -25.32 -20.04 38.23
C ARG A 84 -24.71 -21.28 37.58
N THR A 85 -25.08 -21.60 36.35
CA THR A 85 -24.53 -22.76 35.62
C THR A 85 -23.06 -22.54 35.21
N ILE A 86 -22.65 -21.28 35.04
CA ILE A 86 -21.26 -20.89 34.74
C ILE A 86 -20.38 -20.86 35.99
N HIS A 87 -20.97 -20.83 37.20
CA HIS A 87 -20.20 -20.79 38.46
C HIS A 87 -19.90 -22.18 39.06
N ASP A 88 -20.54 -23.25 38.59
CA ASP A 88 -20.32 -24.63 39.07
C ASP A 88 -19.42 -25.48 38.13
N ILE A 89 -19.01 -24.96 36.96
CA ILE A 89 -18.05 -25.63 36.05
C ILE A 89 -16.61 -25.15 36.31
N GLY A 90 -16.43 -24.05 37.06
CA GLY A 90 -15.13 -23.47 37.39
C GLY A 90 -14.39 -24.08 38.59
N SER A 91 -15.04 -24.93 39.39
CA SER A 91 -14.42 -25.54 40.58
C SER A 91 -13.87 -26.95 40.35
N ASP A 92 -14.31 -27.69 39.32
CA ASP A 92 -13.91 -29.09 39.09
C ASP A 92 -12.71 -29.26 38.13
N LEU A 93 -12.32 -28.20 37.43
CA LEU A 93 -11.13 -28.16 36.55
C LEU A 93 -9.86 -27.69 37.27
N LYS A 94 -9.98 -27.19 38.50
CA LYS A 94 -8.85 -26.67 39.30
C LYS A 94 -8.19 -27.74 40.17
N GLU A 95 -8.85 -28.87 40.44
CA GLU A 95 -8.26 -30.00 41.19
C GLU A 95 -7.53 -31.04 40.33
N ARG A 96 -7.73 -31.07 39.01
CA ARG A 96 -7.04 -32.02 38.11
C ARG A 96 -5.69 -31.55 37.57
N TYR A 97 -5.33 -30.27 37.79
CA TYR A 97 -4.02 -29.72 37.41
C TYR A 97 -3.05 -29.49 38.59
N ALA A 98 -3.48 -29.73 39.84
CA ALA A 98 -2.65 -29.54 41.03
C ALA A 98 -2.05 -30.83 41.60
N ALA A 99 -2.24 -31.99 40.95
CA ALA A 99 -1.89 -33.31 41.51
C ALA A 99 -0.83 -34.11 40.71
N LYS A 100 -0.01 -33.46 39.89
CA LYS A 100 1.13 -34.10 39.20
C LYS A 100 2.41 -33.26 39.27
N ASP A 101 2.81 -32.92 40.49
CA ASP A 101 4.21 -32.63 40.81
C ASP A 101 4.51 -33.12 42.22
N GLY A 102 5.19 -34.26 42.31
CA GLY A 102 5.46 -34.91 43.58
C GLY A 102 6.26 -36.21 43.44
N GLN A 103 7.58 -36.07 43.49
CA GLN A 103 8.59 -37.07 43.87
C GLN A 103 8.89 -38.23 42.90
N GLN A 104 10.11 -38.22 42.35
CA GLN A 104 11.04 -39.34 42.57
C GLN A 104 12.50 -38.88 42.43
N GLN A 105 13.28 -39.14 43.49
CA GLN A 105 14.73 -38.94 43.59
C GLN A 105 15.48 -40.05 42.84
N GLY A 106 16.55 -39.69 42.13
CA GLY A 106 17.58 -40.60 41.63
C GLY A 106 18.90 -39.84 41.45
N GLN A 107 19.97 -40.33 42.09
CA GLN A 107 21.32 -39.74 42.17
C GLN A 107 22.11 -39.75 40.83
N PRO A 108 23.22 -38.98 40.72
CA PRO A 108 23.86 -38.64 39.45
C PRO A 108 24.94 -39.63 39.02
N GLN A 109 25.05 -39.89 37.71
CA GLN A 109 26.24 -40.49 37.08
C GLN A 109 26.86 -39.50 36.09
N GLN A 110 28.13 -39.20 36.31
CA GLN A 110 29.01 -38.42 35.42
C GLN A 110 29.50 -39.29 34.25
N GLY A 111 29.57 -38.73 33.06
CA GLY A 111 30.23 -39.26 31.86
C GLY A 111 30.43 -38.15 30.81
N PRO A 112 31.48 -38.21 29.98
CA PRO A 112 32.28 -37.02 29.62
C PRO A 112 31.88 -36.32 28.31
N GLU A 113 32.35 -35.07 28.24
CA GLU A 113 32.48 -34.11 27.14
C GLU A 113 32.35 -34.66 25.70
N GLY A 114 31.43 -34.06 24.94
CA GLY A 114 31.36 -34.11 23.47
C GLY A 114 31.12 -32.69 22.93
N GLY A 115 31.92 -32.27 21.95
CA GLY A 115 32.07 -30.90 21.44
C GLY A 115 30.82 -30.22 20.85
N PRO A 116 30.95 -28.97 20.38
CA PRO A 116 29.81 -28.12 20.05
C PRO A 116 29.01 -28.71 18.89
N SER A 117 27.80 -29.18 19.20
CA SER A 117 26.78 -29.54 18.22
C SER A 117 26.23 -28.29 17.54
N ALA A 118 25.96 -28.39 16.24
CA ALA A 118 25.27 -27.35 15.47
C ALA A 118 23.94 -26.92 16.12
N PRO A 119 23.50 -25.65 15.99
CA PRO A 119 22.28 -25.17 16.62
C PRO A 119 21.06 -25.95 16.07
N GLN A 120 20.15 -26.35 16.96
CA GLN A 120 18.85 -26.87 16.54
C GLN A 120 17.93 -25.72 16.06
N PRO A 121 17.09 -25.93 15.03
CA PRO A 121 16.17 -24.92 14.55
C PRO A 121 15.05 -24.65 15.56
N GLY A 122 14.78 -23.36 15.86
CA GLY A 122 13.57 -22.93 16.56
C GLY A 122 13.74 -22.14 17.86
N GLN A 123 14.95 -21.74 18.28
CA GLN A 123 15.12 -20.82 19.41
C GLN A 123 16.25 -19.81 19.15
N GLU A 124 15.90 -18.65 18.61
CA GLU A 124 16.70 -17.43 18.74
C GLU A 124 15.82 -16.35 19.37
N TYR A 125 15.53 -16.52 20.67
CA TYR A 125 15.10 -15.39 21.50
C TYR A 125 16.36 -14.60 21.88
N HIS A 126 16.35 -13.29 21.65
CA HIS A 126 17.46 -12.40 22.02
C HIS A 126 17.09 -11.54 23.24
N PRO A 127 16.90 -12.13 24.45
CA PRO A 127 16.50 -11.37 25.63
C PRO A 127 17.56 -10.36 26.09
N GLN A 128 18.77 -10.43 25.52
CA GLN A 128 19.88 -9.54 25.83
C GLN A 128 19.85 -8.26 24.98
N HIS A 129 19.11 -8.23 23.86
CA HIS A 129 19.00 -7.04 23.02
C HIS A 129 17.80 -6.21 23.46
N ARG A 130 17.94 -4.87 23.37
CA ARG A 130 16.84 -3.93 23.58
C ARG A 130 15.64 -4.29 22.70
N PHE A 131 14.43 -4.11 23.23
CA PHE A 131 13.14 -4.50 22.61
C PHE A 131 12.98 -6.00 22.30
N MET A 132 13.90 -6.85 22.75
CA MET A 132 14.02 -8.25 22.34
C MET A 132 14.21 -8.42 20.82
N SER A 133 14.89 -7.46 20.18
CA SER A 133 15.13 -7.48 18.74
C SER A 133 16.15 -8.54 18.32
N PHE A 134 16.00 -9.09 17.12
CA PHE A 134 17.04 -9.88 16.47
C PHE A 134 18.36 -9.12 16.31
N ALA A 135 18.29 -7.79 16.13
CA ALA A 135 19.46 -6.95 15.94
C ALA A 135 19.87 -6.25 17.25
N PRO A 136 21.18 -6.26 17.60
CA PRO A 136 21.68 -5.42 18.68
C PRO A 136 21.67 -3.94 18.26
N GLU A 137 21.87 -3.05 19.23
CA GLU A 137 22.14 -1.64 18.94
C GLU A 137 23.46 -1.52 18.12
N ARG A 138 23.42 -0.70 17.07
CA ARG A 138 24.52 -0.43 16.15
C ARG A 138 24.94 1.03 16.26
N HIS A 139 26.24 1.24 16.39
CA HIS A 139 26.87 2.56 16.39
C HIS A 139 27.61 2.79 15.06
N GLY A 140 27.91 4.05 14.74
CA GLY A 140 28.76 4.35 13.57
C GLY A 140 28.02 4.42 12.24
N ASN A 141 26.68 4.50 12.24
CA ASN A 141 25.87 4.47 11.03
C ASN A 141 25.68 5.87 10.45
N ASN A 142 25.61 5.95 9.13
CA ASN A 142 25.07 7.12 8.44
C ASN A 142 23.62 6.81 8.08
N ILE A 143 22.71 7.73 8.35
CA ILE A 143 21.29 7.59 7.99
C ILE A 143 20.81 8.92 7.40
N LYS A 144 20.09 8.84 6.31
CA LYS A 144 19.51 9.96 5.57
C LYS A 144 18.02 9.75 5.40
N TRP A 145 17.22 10.79 5.61
CA TRP A 145 15.77 10.73 5.43
C TRP A 145 15.34 11.29 4.07
N TYR A 146 14.21 10.80 3.59
CA TYR A 146 13.48 11.30 2.43
C TYR A 146 12.01 11.46 2.81
N VAL A 147 11.47 12.63 2.53
CA VAL A 147 10.03 12.91 2.60
C VAL A 147 9.51 12.84 1.17
N ASP A 148 8.51 11.99 0.95
CA ASP A 148 7.87 11.69 -0.35
C ASP A 148 8.76 10.96 -1.36
N GLY A 149 8.15 10.52 -2.46
CA GLY A 149 8.77 9.62 -3.43
C GLY A 149 9.82 10.27 -4.35
N CYS A 150 9.75 11.58 -4.61
CA CYS A 150 10.60 12.24 -5.61
C CYS A 150 12.10 12.10 -5.28
N GLY A 151 12.53 12.53 -4.10
CA GLY A 151 13.92 12.43 -3.67
C GLY A 151 14.36 11.00 -3.41
N TYR A 152 13.49 10.18 -2.81
CA TYR A 152 13.76 8.77 -2.52
C TYR A 152 14.02 7.95 -3.79
N MET A 153 13.12 8.01 -4.77
CA MET A 153 13.26 7.23 -6.01
C MET A 153 14.42 7.74 -6.86
N TRP A 154 14.73 9.03 -6.82
CA TRP A 154 15.96 9.54 -7.41
C TRP A 154 17.20 8.91 -6.77
N ALA A 155 17.27 8.87 -5.44
CA ALA A 155 18.40 8.27 -4.72
C ALA A 155 18.55 6.77 -5.01
N VAL A 156 17.43 6.03 -5.05
CA VAL A 156 17.42 4.61 -5.46
C VAL A 156 17.96 4.46 -6.87
N SER A 157 17.51 5.27 -7.83
CA SER A 157 18.00 5.21 -9.21
C SER A 157 19.52 5.39 -9.28
N THR A 158 20.06 6.37 -8.56
CA THR A 158 21.51 6.62 -8.50
C THR A 158 22.27 5.43 -7.91
N ALA A 159 21.72 4.77 -6.88
CA ALA A 159 22.32 3.57 -6.31
C ALA A 159 22.32 2.39 -7.30
N LEU A 160 21.21 2.16 -8.01
CA LEU A 160 21.10 1.11 -9.03
C LEU A 160 22.06 1.33 -10.22
N GLU A 161 22.28 2.58 -10.63
CA GLU A 161 23.29 2.93 -11.66
C GLU A 161 24.71 2.60 -11.20
N ARG A 162 25.00 2.83 -9.91
CA ARG A 162 26.33 2.64 -9.33
C ARG A 162 26.63 1.19 -8.93
N ALA A 163 25.60 0.36 -8.79
CA ALA A 163 25.71 -1.05 -8.38
C ALA A 163 26.76 -1.83 -9.18
N ARG A 164 27.58 -2.63 -8.46
CA ARG A 164 28.71 -3.41 -9.01
C ARG A 164 28.61 -4.90 -8.74
N GLU A 165 28.00 -5.31 -7.64
CA GLU A 165 28.02 -6.69 -7.17
C GLU A 165 26.62 -7.28 -7.07
N SER A 166 25.74 -6.63 -6.31
CA SER A 166 24.40 -7.17 -6.04
C SER A 166 23.35 -6.11 -5.77
N ILE A 167 22.11 -6.41 -6.17
CA ILE A 167 20.92 -5.66 -5.81
C ILE A 167 19.93 -6.63 -5.18
N TRP A 168 19.53 -6.42 -3.93
CA TRP A 168 18.50 -7.22 -3.26
C TRP A 168 17.28 -6.35 -2.99
N ILE A 169 16.10 -6.74 -3.50
CA ILE A 169 14.86 -5.98 -3.34
C ILE A 169 13.81 -6.85 -2.65
N LEU A 170 13.17 -6.30 -1.63
CA LEU A 170 12.01 -6.88 -0.96
C LEU A 170 10.91 -5.85 -0.98
N ASP A 171 9.79 -6.16 -1.61
CA ASP A 171 8.63 -5.27 -1.72
C ASP A 171 7.32 -6.02 -1.52
N TRP A 172 6.31 -5.32 -1.00
CA TRP A 172 4.93 -5.83 -1.02
C TRP A 172 4.39 -5.82 -2.44
N TRP A 173 4.69 -4.76 -3.19
CA TRP A 173 4.42 -4.69 -4.62
C TRP A 173 5.55 -3.97 -5.34
N LEU A 174 6.06 -4.57 -6.41
CA LEU A 174 7.04 -3.96 -7.31
C LEU A 174 6.48 -3.91 -8.73
N SER A 175 6.41 -2.72 -9.32
CA SER A 175 5.98 -2.51 -10.71
C SER A 175 7.21 -2.38 -11.62
N PRO A 176 7.48 -3.35 -12.52
CA PRO A 176 8.65 -3.29 -13.40
C PRO A 176 8.73 -2.01 -14.24
N GLU A 177 7.60 -1.49 -14.68
CA GLU A 177 7.50 -0.34 -15.58
C GLU A 177 7.41 1.01 -14.83
N LEU A 178 7.66 1.05 -13.51
CA LEU A 178 7.72 2.30 -12.75
C LEU A 178 8.94 3.14 -13.16
N TYR A 179 8.73 4.45 -13.35
CA TYR A 179 9.80 5.44 -13.56
C TYR A 179 10.28 6.04 -12.24
N LEU A 180 11.58 5.92 -11.96
CA LEU A 180 12.21 6.48 -10.75
C LEU A 180 12.54 7.98 -10.87
N ARG A 181 12.63 8.51 -12.10
CA ARG A 181 12.82 9.95 -12.39
C ARG A 181 11.75 10.44 -13.37
N ARG A 182 11.30 11.69 -13.22
CA ARG A 182 10.15 12.27 -13.96
C ARG A 182 10.49 13.62 -14.59
N PRO A 183 9.83 14.01 -15.70
CA PRO A 183 8.81 13.26 -16.44
C PRO A 183 9.42 12.10 -17.28
N PRO A 184 8.68 11.02 -17.57
CA PRO A 184 9.17 9.86 -18.30
C PRO A 184 9.80 10.20 -19.66
N ALA A 185 9.27 11.18 -20.40
CA ALA A 185 9.79 11.58 -21.71
C ALA A 185 11.28 11.99 -21.70
N LYS A 186 11.78 12.51 -20.57
CA LYS A 186 13.20 12.90 -20.38
C LYS A 186 14.04 11.83 -19.68
N HIS A 187 13.40 10.81 -19.13
CA HIS A 187 13.98 9.90 -18.13
C HIS A 187 13.71 8.43 -18.45
N GLN A 188 13.62 8.08 -19.74
CA GLN A 188 13.30 6.74 -20.22
C GLN A 188 14.20 5.63 -19.66
N GLN A 189 15.49 5.91 -19.47
CA GLN A 189 16.46 4.96 -18.93
C GLN A 189 16.25 4.65 -17.44
N TYR A 190 15.45 5.46 -16.72
CA TYR A 190 15.23 5.33 -15.28
C TYR A 190 13.95 4.55 -14.93
N ARG A 191 13.43 3.76 -15.88
CA ARG A 191 12.39 2.76 -15.63
C ARG A 191 13.02 1.53 -14.96
N ILE A 192 12.39 0.98 -13.91
CA ILE A 192 13.02 -0.03 -13.04
C ILE A 192 13.53 -1.24 -13.82
N ASP A 193 12.69 -1.83 -14.67
CA ASP A 193 13.04 -2.93 -15.56
C ASP A 193 14.35 -2.66 -16.34
N ARG A 194 14.47 -1.50 -16.98
CA ARG A 194 15.64 -1.08 -17.76
C ARG A 194 16.87 -0.88 -16.88
N MET A 195 16.70 -0.32 -15.68
CA MET A 195 17.80 -0.12 -14.74
C MET A 195 18.34 -1.45 -14.21
N LEU A 196 17.44 -2.39 -13.86
CA LEU A 196 17.80 -3.72 -13.40
C LEU A 196 18.42 -4.56 -14.51
N GLU A 197 17.90 -4.49 -15.73
CA GLU A 197 18.52 -5.11 -16.90
C GLU A 197 19.93 -4.56 -17.13
N ALA A 198 20.10 -3.24 -17.15
CA ALA A 198 21.40 -2.61 -17.32
C ALA A 198 22.39 -3.01 -16.21
N ALA A 199 21.93 -3.14 -14.96
CA ALA A 199 22.76 -3.65 -13.87
C ALA A 199 23.15 -5.12 -14.09
N ALA A 200 22.18 -5.95 -14.46
CA ALA A 200 22.39 -7.37 -14.72
C ALA A 200 23.37 -7.62 -15.88
N GLN A 201 23.31 -6.80 -16.95
CA GLN A 201 24.24 -6.79 -18.08
C GLN A 201 25.67 -6.39 -17.67
N ARG A 202 25.83 -5.53 -16.64
CA ARG A 202 27.14 -5.22 -16.03
C ARG A 202 27.68 -6.35 -15.14
N GLY A 203 26.93 -7.43 -14.94
CA GLY A 203 27.31 -8.57 -14.12
C GLY A 203 26.73 -8.56 -12.70
N VAL A 204 25.94 -7.55 -12.34
CA VAL A 204 25.31 -7.45 -11.01
C VAL A 204 24.29 -8.58 -10.82
N LYS A 205 24.30 -9.22 -9.64
CA LYS A 205 23.29 -10.22 -9.25
C LYS A 205 22.07 -9.55 -8.62
N VAL A 206 20.91 -9.73 -9.22
CA VAL A 206 19.66 -9.11 -8.75
C VAL A 206 18.76 -10.18 -8.12
N ASN A 207 18.46 -10.05 -6.82
CA ASN A 207 17.63 -10.99 -6.08
C ASN A 207 16.41 -10.25 -5.53
N ILE A 208 15.21 -10.69 -5.88
CA ILE A 208 13.97 -9.99 -5.54
C ILE A 208 13.04 -10.94 -4.80
N ILE A 209 12.44 -10.48 -3.70
CA ILE A 209 11.31 -11.14 -3.03
C ILE A 209 10.11 -10.20 -3.15
N VAL A 210 9.03 -10.68 -3.76
CA VAL A 210 7.74 -9.97 -3.78
C VAL A 210 6.67 -10.80 -3.09
N TYR A 211 5.75 -10.12 -2.40
CA TYR A 211 4.56 -10.77 -1.85
C TYR A 211 3.78 -11.45 -2.98
N LYS A 212 3.36 -12.70 -2.76
CA LYS A 212 2.45 -13.40 -3.66
C LYS A 212 1.03 -13.14 -3.18
N GLU A 213 0.25 -12.42 -3.97
CA GLU A 213 -1.15 -12.14 -3.68
C GLU A 213 -2.06 -13.37 -3.74
N VAL A 214 -3.11 -13.37 -2.92
CA VAL A 214 -4.23 -14.31 -3.05
C VAL A 214 -5.06 -13.90 -4.27
N THR A 215 -5.09 -14.73 -5.32
CA THR A 215 -6.04 -14.51 -6.41
C THR A 215 -7.45 -14.85 -5.92
N GLN A 216 -8.41 -13.92 -5.97
CA GLN A 216 -9.80 -14.17 -5.53
C GLN A 216 -10.43 -15.39 -6.24
N ALA A 217 -9.95 -15.75 -7.43
CA ALA A 217 -10.35 -16.95 -8.17
C ALA A 217 -10.01 -18.28 -7.45
N LEU A 218 -9.02 -18.33 -6.56
CA LEU A 218 -8.64 -19.53 -5.80
C LEU A 218 -9.63 -19.84 -4.68
N THR A 219 -10.16 -18.81 -4.01
CA THR A 219 -11.25 -18.94 -3.03
C THR A 219 -12.50 -19.53 -3.71
N ARG A 220 -12.77 -19.12 -4.95
CA ARG A 220 -13.93 -19.48 -5.77
C ARG A 220 -13.95 -20.93 -6.27
N LYS A 221 -12.84 -21.45 -6.79
CA LYS A 221 -12.79 -22.76 -7.48
C LYS A 221 -12.76 -23.96 -6.51
N TYR A 222 -12.18 -23.78 -5.32
CA TYR A 222 -11.97 -24.89 -4.36
C TYR A 222 -13.03 -24.94 -3.25
N LEU A 223 -13.72 -23.84 -2.94
CA LEU A 223 -14.84 -23.88 -1.98
C LEU A 223 -16.16 -24.28 -2.65
N ASN A 224 -16.44 -23.82 -3.87
CA ASN A 224 -17.78 -23.94 -4.48
C ASN A 224 -18.25 -25.39 -4.83
N PRO A 225 -17.44 -26.28 -5.44
CA PRO A 225 -17.98 -27.58 -5.89
C PRO A 225 -18.13 -28.62 -4.77
N THR A 226 -17.39 -28.51 -3.66
CA THR A 226 -17.39 -29.52 -2.58
C THR A 226 -18.17 -29.09 -1.34
N LEU A 227 -18.36 -27.79 -1.13
CA LEU A 227 -19.00 -27.26 0.08
C LEU A 227 -20.51 -27.58 0.18
N PRO A 228 -21.33 -27.56 -0.90
CA PRO A 228 -22.74 -27.94 -0.81
C PRO A 228 -22.93 -29.41 -0.43
N ASP A 229 -22.17 -30.31 -1.07
CA ASP A 229 -22.19 -31.75 -0.80
C ASP A 229 -21.63 -32.08 0.59
N TYR A 230 -20.61 -31.34 1.05
CA TYR A 230 -20.06 -31.48 2.39
C TYR A 230 -21.04 -30.98 3.48
N LEU A 231 -21.61 -29.78 3.33
CA LEU A 231 -22.64 -29.25 4.25
C LEU A 231 -23.87 -30.15 4.29
N HIS A 232 -24.24 -30.75 3.16
CA HIS A 232 -25.28 -31.76 3.09
C HIS A 232 -24.91 -33.04 3.86
N SER A 233 -23.65 -33.49 3.76
CA SER A 233 -23.15 -34.68 4.45
C SER A 233 -23.08 -34.55 5.98
N LEU A 234 -23.03 -33.30 6.49
CA LEU A 234 -23.03 -33.00 7.93
C LEU A 234 -24.42 -33.12 8.59
N LEU A 235 -25.49 -33.37 7.82
CA LEU A 235 -26.80 -33.63 8.38
C LEU A 235 -26.81 -34.97 9.15
N PRO A 236 -27.29 -34.99 10.41
CA PRO A 236 -27.38 -36.22 11.19
C PRO A 236 -28.03 -37.38 10.43
N THR A 237 -27.58 -38.61 10.68
CA THR A 237 -28.20 -39.81 10.09
C THR A 237 -29.69 -39.94 10.46
N SER A 238 -30.12 -39.33 11.56
CA SER A 238 -31.52 -39.22 12.00
C SER A 238 -32.37 -38.20 11.25
N THR A 239 -31.77 -37.32 10.42
CA THR A 239 -32.53 -36.37 9.60
C THR A 239 -33.31 -37.12 8.54
N ASP A 240 -34.62 -36.85 8.45
CA ASP A 240 -35.51 -37.58 7.57
C ASP A 240 -35.16 -37.32 6.08
N PRO A 241 -35.52 -38.26 5.20
CA PRO A 241 -35.13 -38.20 3.79
C PRO A 241 -35.67 -36.95 3.06
N PHE A 242 -36.85 -36.46 3.46
CA PHE A 242 -37.47 -35.31 2.80
C PHE A 242 -36.73 -34.02 3.14
N THR A 243 -36.42 -33.80 4.42
CA THR A 243 -35.62 -32.64 4.85
C THR A 243 -34.19 -32.70 4.30
N LYS A 244 -33.56 -33.89 4.25
CA LYS A 244 -32.26 -34.05 3.58
C LYS A 244 -32.31 -33.62 2.11
N SER A 245 -33.30 -34.07 1.35
CA SER A 245 -33.42 -33.70 -0.06
C SER A 245 -33.73 -32.22 -0.25
N LEU A 246 -34.57 -31.63 0.60
CA LEU A 246 -34.92 -30.21 0.54
C LEU A 246 -33.73 -29.31 0.91
N THR A 247 -32.92 -29.69 1.90
CA THR A 247 -31.68 -28.97 2.26
C THR A 247 -30.64 -29.05 1.15
N ARG A 248 -30.47 -30.22 0.50
CA ARG A 248 -29.57 -30.34 -0.67
C ARG A 248 -30.01 -29.43 -1.79
N PHE A 249 -31.29 -29.50 -2.14
CA PHE A 249 -31.87 -28.69 -3.21
C PHE A 249 -31.80 -27.19 -2.89
N GLY A 250 -32.06 -26.80 -1.64
CA GLY A 250 -31.93 -25.41 -1.18
C GLY A 250 -30.50 -24.89 -1.29
N LEU A 251 -29.51 -25.69 -0.86
CA LEU A 251 -28.09 -25.36 -1.03
C LEU A 251 -27.72 -25.27 -2.51
N ASP A 252 -28.06 -26.27 -3.32
CA ASP A 252 -27.79 -26.26 -4.77
C ASP A 252 -28.42 -25.04 -5.47
N VAL A 253 -29.64 -24.64 -5.10
CA VAL A 253 -30.32 -23.47 -5.67
C VAL A 253 -29.67 -22.17 -5.20
N ILE A 254 -29.26 -22.06 -3.94
CA ILE A 254 -28.54 -20.89 -3.42
C ILE A 254 -27.20 -20.72 -4.14
N PHE A 255 -26.40 -21.79 -4.24
CA PHE A 255 -25.10 -21.75 -4.91
C PHE A 255 -25.23 -21.54 -6.43
N LYS A 256 -26.22 -22.13 -7.10
CA LYS A 256 -26.51 -21.84 -8.52
C LYS A 256 -27.05 -20.42 -8.75
N SER A 257 -27.82 -19.88 -7.82
CA SER A 257 -28.31 -18.50 -7.91
C SER A 257 -27.16 -17.50 -7.70
N LEU A 258 -26.22 -17.80 -6.80
CA LEU A 258 -24.98 -17.05 -6.65
C LEU A 258 -24.13 -17.12 -7.94
N GLU A 259 -24.00 -18.30 -8.57
CA GLU A 259 -23.33 -18.46 -9.86
C GLU A 259 -24.00 -17.67 -11.00
N GLU A 260 -25.34 -17.63 -11.05
CA GLU A 260 -26.08 -16.90 -12.08
C GLU A 260 -26.08 -15.39 -11.85
N ILE A 261 -26.12 -14.93 -10.58
CA ILE A 261 -25.92 -13.52 -10.21
C ILE A 261 -24.51 -13.07 -10.61
N GLU A 262 -23.48 -13.88 -10.36
CA GLU A 262 -22.10 -13.62 -10.81
C GLU A 262 -21.95 -13.61 -12.35
N ARG A 263 -22.67 -14.48 -13.06
CA ARG A 263 -22.65 -14.52 -14.54
C ARG A 263 -23.27 -13.27 -15.17
N THR A 264 -24.19 -12.63 -14.45
CA THR A 264 -25.00 -11.52 -14.96
C THR A 264 -24.59 -10.15 -14.42
N ASP A 265 -23.70 -10.10 -13.42
CA ASP A 265 -23.18 -8.86 -12.83
C ASP A 265 -21.63 -8.83 -12.83
N PRO A 266 -20.99 -8.03 -13.71
CA PRO A 266 -19.52 -8.00 -13.86
C PRO A 266 -18.75 -7.36 -12.69
N LEU A 267 -19.42 -7.04 -11.57
CA LEU A 267 -18.84 -6.38 -10.40
C LEU A 267 -18.09 -7.31 -9.42
N ILE A 268 -18.06 -8.64 -9.65
CA ILE A 268 -17.45 -9.63 -8.73
C ILE A 268 -16.11 -10.20 -9.24
N ALA A 269 -15.55 -9.63 -10.30
CA ALA A 269 -14.15 -9.85 -10.68
C ALA A 269 -13.43 -8.51 -10.74
N PRO A 270 -13.03 -7.91 -9.60
CA PRO A 270 -12.14 -6.77 -9.67
C PRO A 270 -10.86 -7.22 -10.41
N PRO A 271 -10.37 -6.44 -11.37
CA PRO A 271 -9.08 -6.71 -12.00
C PRO A 271 -8.02 -6.79 -10.92
N ILE A 272 -7.05 -7.67 -11.10
CA ILE A 272 -5.95 -7.88 -10.15
C ILE A 272 -5.21 -6.54 -9.96
N THR A 273 -5.34 -5.96 -8.76
CA THR A 273 -4.77 -4.63 -8.40
C THR A 273 -3.25 -4.69 -8.24
N VAL A 274 -2.71 -5.87 -7.95
CA VAL A 274 -1.28 -6.16 -7.80
C VAL A 274 -0.96 -7.51 -8.44
N SER A 275 0.05 -7.59 -9.31
CA SER A 275 0.43 -8.84 -9.98
C SER A 275 1.89 -9.19 -9.75
N SER A 276 2.19 -9.92 -8.68
CA SER A 276 3.53 -10.48 -8.46
C SER A 276 3.95 -11.45 -9.56
N SER A 277 2.97 -12.04 -10.25
CA SER A 277 3.20 -12.87 -11.42
C SER A 277 3.76 -12.06 -12.60
N HIS A 278 3.16 -10.92 -12.92
CA HIS A 278 3.68 -10.01 -13.94
C HIS A 278 5.11 -9.60 -13.59
N THR A 279 5.31 -9.08 -12.36
CA THR A 279 6.62 -8.67 -11.86
C THR A 279 7.69 -9.75 -12.04
N LYS A 280 7.38 -10.99 -11.65
CA LYS A 280 8.31 -12.11 -11.78
C LYS A 280 8.73 -12.32 -13.23
N HIS A 281 7.79 -12.52 -14.15
CA HIS A 281 8.12 -12.89 -15.53
C HIS A 281 8.74 -11.71 -16.29
N ALA A 282 8.17 -10.51 -16.14
CA ALA A 282 8.69 -9.30 -16.77
C ALA A 282 10.16 -9.03 -16.41
N LEU A 283 10.57 -9.26 -15.16
CA LEU A 283 11.95 -9.05 -14.73
C LEU A 283 12.87 -10.24 -15.01
N GLU A 284 12.38 -11.46 -14.83
CA GLU A 284 13.18 -12.67 -15.01
C GLU A 284 13.54 -12.95 -16.47
N ASP A 285 12.70 -12.51 -17.41
CA ASP A 285 12.91 -12.66 -18.85
C ASP A 285 13.97 -11.70 -19.41
N LEU A 286 14.27 -10.60 -18.70
CA LEU A 286 15.28 -9.61 -19.11
C LEU A 286 16.70 -10.19 -19.07
N HIS A 287 17.06 -10.91 -18.01
CA HIS A 287 18.42 -11.40 -17.83
C HIS A 287 18.55 -12.57 -16.83
N PRO A 288 19.42 -13.58 -17.06
CA PRO A 288 19.61 -14.71 -16.15
C PRO A 288 20.18 -14.34 -14.76
N ASN A 289 20.79 -13.15 -14.61
CA ASN A 289 21.27 -12.64 -13.32
C ASN A 289 20.16 -12.05 -12.43
N ILE A 290 18.94 -11.92 -12.94
CA ILE A 290 17.78 -11.45 -12.18
C ILE A 290 17.03 -12.67 -11.65
N ALA A 291 16.68 -12.73 -10.37
CA ALA A 291 15.97 -13.84 -9.78
C ALA A 291 14.85 -13.30 -8.88
N VAL A 292 13.62 -13.79 -9.08
CA VAL A 292 12.43 -13.28 -8.38
C VAL A 292 11.69 -14.41 -7.66
N PHE A 293 11.60 -14.29 -6.34
CA PHE A 293 10.77 -15.11 -5.46
C PHE A 293 9.41 -14.47 -5.23
N ARG A 294 8.39 -15.35 -5.15
CA ARG A 294 7.01 -15.02 -4.80
C ARG A 294 6.61 -15.87 -3.60
N HIS A 295 6.20 -15.26 -2.48
CA HIS A 295 5.83 -15.95 -1.24
C HIS A 295 4.80 -15.12 -0.45
N PRO A 296 3.85 -15.73 0.30
CA PRO A 296 3.64 -17.17 0.53
C PRO A 296 2.87 -17.90 -0.57
N ASP A 297 2.98 -19.23 -0.62
CA ASP A 297 2.04 -20.04 -1.41
C ASP A 297 0.78 -20.31 -0.57
N HIS A 298 -0.37 -19.77 -1.00
CA HIS A 298 -1.65 -19.87 -0.28
C HIS A 298 -2.38 -21.21 -0.45
N LEU A 299 -1.74 -22.22 -1.06
CA LEU A 299 -2.34 -23.54 -1.24
C LEU A 299 -1.98 -24.41 -0.03
N PRO A 300 -2.95 -24.81 0.82
CA PRO A 300 -2.74 -25.97 1.66
C PRO A 300 -2.65 -27.22 0.77
N ASP A 301 -1.74 -28.12 1.11
CA ASP A 301 -1.86 -29.51 0.65
C ASP A 301 -3.26 -30.00 1.03
N THR A 302 -4.03 -30.49 0.05
CA THR A 302 -5.39 -31.00 0.26
C THR A 302 -5.46 -32.06 1.36
N ALA A 303 -4.36 -32.76 1.61
CA ALA A 303 -4.18 -33.70 2.70
C ALA A 303 -4.15 -33.04 4.10
N VAL A 304 -3.51 -31.87 4.24
CA VAL A 304 -3.28 -31.18 5.53
C VAL A 304 -4.54 -30.48 6.04
N LEU A 305 -5.32 -29.87 5.15
CA LEU A 305 -6.66 -29.36 5.47
C LEU A 305 -7.59 -30.48 5.96
N SER A 306 -7.51 -31.66 5.35
CA SER A 306 -8.40 -32.77 5.67
C SER A 306 -8.13 -33.35 7.08
N SER A 307 -6.87 -33.49 7.50
CA SER A 307 -6.51 -34.15 8.76
C SER A 307 -6.65 -33.26 10.00
N SER A 308 -6.30 -31.97 9.89
CA SER A 308 -6.39 -30.98 10.97
C SER A 308 -7.84 -30.61 11.29
N PHE A 309 -8.67 -30.52 10.24
CA PHE A 309 -10.12 -30.34 10.35
C PHE A 309 -10.82 -31.60 10.85
N MET A 310 -10.46 -32.80 10.36
CA MET A 310 -11.04 -34.07 10.83
C MET A 310 -10.74 -34.36 12.29
N SER A 311 -9.52 -34.08 12.78
CA SER A 311 -9.14 -34.31 14.18
C SER A 311 -9.87 -33.36 15.15
N SER A 312 -10.14 -32.13 14.71
CA SER A 312 -10.92 -31.15 15.48
C SER A 312 -12.42 -31.49 15.51
N LEU A 313 -12.98 -31.97 14.40
CA LEU A 313 -14.38 -32.40 14.30
C LEU A 313 -14.66 -33.74 15.01
N GLN A 314 -13.71 -34.68 15.01
CA GLN A 314 -13.86 -35.99 15.67
C GLN A 314 -13.96 -35.90 17.20
N ASN A 315 -13.45 -34.81 17.80
CA ASN A 315 -13.54 -34.58 19.24
C ASN A 315 -14.83 -33.84 19.65
N MET A 316 -15.75 -33.54 18.73
CA MET A 316 -16.99 -32.80 19.00
C MET A 316 -18.26 -33.64 18.82
N SER A 317 -19.15 -33.56 19.80
CA SER A 317 -20.51 -34.12 19.74
C SER A 317 -21.48 -33.09 19.16
N PHE A 318 -22.06 -33.39 18.00
CA PHE A 318 -22.92 -32.47 17.24
C PHE A 318 -24.38 -32.51 17.71
N SER A 319 -24.86 -31.35 18.19
CA SER A 319 -26.28 -31.00 18.15
C SER A 319 -26.42 -29.59 17.54
N PRO A 320 -27.55 -29.27 16.87
CA PRO A 320 -27.75 -27.96 16.22
C PRO A 320 -27.59 -26.75 17.15
N ALA A 321 -27.84 -26.92 18.45
CA ALA A 321 -27.67 -25.86 19.45
C ALA A 321 -26.20 -25.61 19.87
N LYS A 322 -25.29 -26.56 19.65
CA LYS A 322 -23.85 -26.43 19.97
C LYS A 322 -23.01 -25.89 18.81
N LEU A 323 -23.48 -25.97 17.57
CA LEU A 323 -22.83 -25.35 16.42
C LEU A 323 -22.82 -23.81 16.51
N ALA A 324 -23.85 -23.22 17.12
CA ALA A 324 -23.90 -21.80 17.43
C ALA A 324 -23.02 -21.39 18.64
N GLN A 325 -22.37 -22.35 19.32
CA GLN A 325 -21.54 -22.14 20.51
C GLN A 325 -20.08 -22.57 20.28
N LEU A 326 -19.64 -22.68 19.03
CA LEU A 326 -18.25 -23.03 18.69
C LEU A 326 -17.26 -22.01 19.31
N PRO A 327 -16.22 -22.44 20.03
CA PRO A 327 -15.15 -21.55 20.48
C PRO A 327 -14.38 -21.02 19.25
N GLY A 328 -14.15 -19.71 19.17
CA GLY A 328 -13.45 -19.07 18.05
C GLY A 328 -12.07 -19.66 17.73
N ASP A 329 -11.40 -20.26 18.72
CA ASP A 329 -10.05 -20.82 18.56
C ASP A 329 -9.98 -22.06 17.66
N SER A 330 -11.07 -22.83 17.50
CA SER A 330 -11.09 -24.03 16.65
C SER A 330 -11.34 -23.73 15.17
N LEU A 331 -11.89 -22.55 14.84
CA LEU A 331 -12.12 -22.09 13.47
C LEU A 331 -11.02 -21.15 12.97
N LYS A 332 -10.27 -20.48 13.86
CA LYS A 332 -9.03 -19.77 13.53
C LYS A 332 -8.02 -20.65 12.80
N GLY A 333 -8.02 -21.97 13.05
CA GLY A 333 -7.15 -22.91 12.35
C GLY A 333 -7.47 -23.10 10.86
N ILE A 334 -8.70 -22.79 10.44
CA ILE A 334 -9.17 -22.91 9.05
C ILE A 334 -8.98 -21.59 8.31
N TYR A 335 -9.06 -20.45 9.01
CA TYR A 335 -9.04 -19.11 8.43
C TYR A 335 -7.73 -18.33 8.64
N GLY A 336 -6.86 -18.73 9.58
CA GLY A 336 -5.74 -17.91 10.04
C GLY A 336 -4.54 -18.67 10.61
N ALA A 337 -4.25 -19.87 10.09
CA ALA A 337 -3.13 -20.74 10.47
C ALA A 337 -3.36 -21.58 11.74
N HIS A 338 -3.58 -22.89 11.55
CA HIS A 338 -3.08 -23.92 12.44
C HIS A 338 -1.99 -24.69 11.67
N GLU A 339 -0.81 -24.86 12.27
CA GLU A 339 0.30 -25.65 11.71
C GLU A 339 0.88 -25.20 10.34
N GLY A 340 0.82 -23.90 10.02
CA GLY A 340 1.64 -23.32 8.94
C GLY A 340 0.94 -23.03 7.61
N THR A 341 -0.39 -22.96 7.56
CA THR A 341 -1.13 -22.46 6.38
C THR A 341 -1.48 -20.97 6.54
N VAL A 342 -0.94 -20.11 5.68
CA VAL A 342 -1.20 -18.64 5.67
C VAL A 342 -2.14 -18.26 4.54
N LEU A 343 -3.37 -17.91 4.87
CA LEU A 343 -4.38 -17.50 3.89
C LEU A 343 -4.40 -15.98 3.65
N TYR A 344 -4.01 -15.13 4.62
CA TYR A 344 -4.25 -13.67 4.54
C TYR A 344 -3.09 -12.73 4.93
N TRP A 345 -1.95 -13.25 5.40
CA TRP A 345 -0.81 -12.42 5.81
C TRP A 345 0.15 -12.16 4.65
N ALA A 346 0.81 -11.00 4.68
CA ALA A 346 1.67 -10.53 3.61
C ALA A 346 3.11 -10.27 4.08
N HIS A 347 4.02 -10.25 3.12
CA HIS A 347 5.32 -9.62 3.30
C HIS A 347 5.17 -8.14 3.01
N HIS A 348 5.24 -7.30 4.04
CA HIS A 348 4.84 -5.90 3.92
C HIS A 348 6.01 -4.90 4.08
N GLU A 349 7.21 -5.39 4.44
CA GLU A 349 8.42 -4.57 4.39
C GLU A 349 8.85 -4.15 2.97
N LYS A 350 9.49 -2.98 2.90
CA LYS A 350 10.10 -2.40 1.70
C LYS A 350 11.57 -2.18 1.95
N LEU A 351 12.43 -2.86 1.18
CA LEU A 351 13.87 -2.87 1.36
C LEU A 351 14.59 -3.00 0.01
N CYS A 352 15.53 -2.11 -0.27
CA CYS A 352 16.47 -2.23 -1.39
C CYS A 352 17.91 -2.14 -0.88
N LEU A 353 18.69 -3.20 -1.06
CA LEU A 353 20.09 -3.29 -0.69
C LEU A 353 20.96 -3.29 -1.95
N VAL A 354 21.96 -2.40 -1.99
CA VAL A 354 22.91 -2.30 -3.09
C VAL A 354 24.31 -2.60 -2.57
N ASP A 355 24.95 -3.60 -3.19
CA ASP A 355 26.30 -4.11 -2.94
C ASP A 355 26.57 -4.52 -1.48
N GLY A 356 25.51 -4.66 -0.67
CA GLY A 356 25.62 -4.94 0.77
C GLY A 356 26.18 -3.78 1.58
N GLU A 357 26.28 -2.57 1.00
CA GLU A 357 26.88 -1.38 1.62
C GLU A 357 25.84 -0.27 1.86
N THR A 358 24.88 -0.14 0.94
CA THR A 358 23.83 0.88 1.01
C THR A 358 22.47 0.20 1.06
N ALA A 359 21.61 0.66 1.95
CA ALA A 359 20.25 0.18 2.10
C ALA A 359 19.24 1.32 1.99
N PHE A 360 18.08 1.02 1.44
CA PHE A 360 16.89 1.86 1.42
C PHE A 360 15.76 1.11 2.10
N MET A 361 15.05 1.75 3.03
CA MET A 361 13.90 1.15 3.73
C MET A 361 12.91 2.20 4.21
N GLY A 362 11.65 1.83 4.42
CA GLY A 362 10.61 2.74 4.90
C GLY A 362 9.22 2.29 4.47
N GLY A 363 8.32 3.24 4.21
CA GLY A 363 6.97 2.98 3.74
C GLY A 363 6.83 2.87 2.21
N LEU A 364 7.82 3.29 1.43
CA LEU A 364 7.72 3.36 -0.03
C LEU A 364 8.11 2.05 -0.73
N ASP A 365 7.11 1.40 -1.33
CA ASP A 365 7.31 0.36 -2.33
C ASP A 365 7.79 0.96 -3.66
N LEU A 366 8.52 0.16 -4.46
CA LEU A 366 8.86 0.52 -5.84
C LEU A 366 7.73 0.15 -6.83
N CYS A 367 6.54 0.72 -6.63
CA CYS A 367 5.38 0.51 -7.50
C CYS A 367 4.57 1.78 -7.79
N TYR A 368 3.49 1.62 -8.57
CA TYR A 368 2.66 2.72 -9.04
C TYR A 368 1.99 3.51 -7.91
N GLY A 369 1.80 4.81 -8.14
CA GLY A 369 1.12 5.76 -7.25
C GLY A 369 1.96 6.29 -6.08
N ARG A 370 3.18 5.77 -5.87
CA ARG A 370 4.07 6.13 -4.74
C ARG A 370 4.98 7.33 -5.02
N TRP A 371 5.27 7.61 -6.29
CA TRP A 371 6.08 8.78 -6.64
C TRP A 371 5.27 10.04 -6.37
N ASP A 372 5.82 11.02 -5.64
CA ASP A 372 5.16 12.30 -5.43
C ASP A 372 6.18 13.38 -5.01
N THR A 373 5.80 14.65 -5.14
CA THR A 373 6.59 15.81 -4.70
C THR A 373 5.98 16.47 -3.46
N ASN A 374 6.71 17.38 -2.81
CA ASN A 374 6.23 18.04 -1.58
C ASN A 374 4.96 18.90 -1.75
N GLN A 375 4.65 19.32 -2.98
CA GLN A 375 3.42 20.03 -3.33
C GLN A 375 2.31 19.10 -3.82
N HIS A 376 2.52 17.79 -3.92
CA HIS A 376 1.49 16.80 -4.21
C HIS A 376 0.53 17.17 -5.36
N PRO A 377 0.98 17.35 -6.61
CA PRO A 377 0.09 17.65 -7.73
C PRO A 377 -0.93 16.51 -7.90
N ILE A 378 -2.20 16.88 -8.06
CA ILE A 378 -3.30 15.92 -8.28
C ILE A 378 -3.98 16.07 -9.65
N ALA A 379 -3.61 17.10 -10.42
CA ALA A 379 -3.86 17.20 -11.86
C ALA A 379 -2.59 16.83 -12.67
N ASP A 380 -2.78 16.13 -13.81
CA ASP A 380 -1.70 15.67 -14.71
C ASP A 380 -2.15 15.68 -16.19
N ALA A 381 -3.03 16.64 -16.54
CA ALA A 381 -3.48 16.86 -17.91
C ALA A 381 -2.61 17.94 -18.58
N HIS A 382 -1.99 17.58 -19.70
CA HIS A 382 -0.99 18.43 -20.38
C HIS A 382 -1.38 18.66 -21.85
N PRO A 383 -2.46 19.42 -22.12
CA PRO A 383 -3.00 19.57 -23.48
C PRO A 383 -2.04 20.26 -24.46
N GLY A 384 -1.09 21.05 -23.95
CA GLY A 384 -0.08 21.71 -24.78
C GLY A 384 1.10 20.81 -25.17
N ASP A 385 1.39 19.79 -24.38
CA ASP A 385 2.62 18.99 -24.50
C ASP A 385 2.53 17.70 -23.65
N LEU A 386 2.22 16.57 -24.29
CA LEU A 386 2.08 15.27 -23.60
C LEU A 386 3.41 14.78 -23.00
N ASP A 387 4.57 15.30 -23.42
CA ASP A 387 5.88 14.95 -22.84
C ASP A 387 6.05 15.44 -21.40
N ARG A 388 5.12 16.26 -20.92
CA ARG A 388 5.08 16.76 -19.54
C ARG A 388 4.35 15.85 -18.58
N ILE A 389 3.62 14.84 -19.07
CA ILE A 389 2.95 13.84 -18.24
C ILE A 389 3.92 13.37 -17.16
N VAL A 390 3.53 13.58 -15.91
CA VAL A 390 4.33 13.16 -14.76
C VAL A 390 3.98 11.73 -14.42
N PHE A 391 2.71 11.35 -14.48
CA PHE A 391 2.19 10.04 -14.06
C PHE A 391 1.65 9.26 -15.28
N PRO A 392 2.45 8.41 -15.94
CA PRO A 392 2.01 7.68 -17.13
C PRO A 392 1.19 6.43 -16.73
N GLY A 393 0.24 6.01 -17.56
CA GLY A 393 -0.54 4.79 -17.38
C GLY A 393 -1.13 4.62 -15.98
N GLN A 394 -1.03 3.43 -15.42
CA GLN A 394 -1.50 3.07 -14.08
C GLN A 394 -0.90 3.93 -12.95
N ASP A 395 0.21 4.64 -13.19
CA ASP A 395 0.80 5.51 -12.17
C ASP A 395 -0.07 6.74 -11.86
N PHE A 396 -0.95 7.12 -12.79
CA PHE A 396 -2.04 8.07 -12.52
C PHE A 396 -3.22 7.32 -11.87
N ASN A 397 -3.25 7.24 -10.55
CA ASN A 397 -4.25 6.47 -9.83
C ASN A 397 -5.02 7.29 -8.77
N ASN A 398 -6.28 6.92 -8.55
CA ASN A 398 -7.07 7.39 -7.42
C ASN A 398 -7.88 6.22 -6.85
N ALA A 399 -7.32 5.59 -5.82
CA ALA A 399 -7.90 4.41 -5.19
C ALA A 399 -9.29 4.66 -4.58
N ARG A 400 -9.73 5.91 -4.36
CA ARG A 400 -11.10 6.22 -3.90
C ARG A 400 -12.14 6.23 -5.02
N ILE A 401 -11.71 6.47 -6.25
CA ILE A 401 -12.56 6.46 -7.44
C ILE A 401 -12.51 5.09 -8.10
N MET A 402 -11.30 4.61 -8.36
CA MET A 402 -11.05 3.34 -9.04
C MET A 402 -9.68 2.81 -8.61
N ASP A 403 -9.66 1.59 -8.09
CA ASP A 403 -8.41 0.92 -7.77
C ASP A 403 -7.69 0.44 -9.06
N PHE A 404 -6.41 0.08 -8.94
CA PHE A 404 -5.57 -0.35 -10.05
C PHE A 404 -6.21 -1.49 -10.84
N GLN A 405 -6.09 -1.45 -12.17
CA GLN A 405 -6.71 -2.44 -13.04
C GLN A 405 -5.74 -2.94 -14.09
N ASP A 406 -5.68 -4.26 -14.32
CA ASP A 406 -4.89 -4.84 -15.42
C ASP A 406 -3.43 -4.33 -15.41
N VAL A 407 -2.78 -4.38 -14.25
CA VAL A 407 -1.45 -3.79 -14.03
C VAL A 407 -0.34 -4.39 -14.91
N ALA A 408 -0.60 -5.51 -15.60
CA ALA A 408 0.30 -6.07 -16.61
C ALA A 408 0.25 -5.29 -17.94
N ASN A 409 -0.88 -4.67 -18.25
CA ASN A 409 -1.06 -3.73 -19.36
C ASN A 409 -1.13 -2.30 -18.78
N TRP A 410 -0.01 -1.86 -18.22
CA TRP A 410 0.06 -0.63 -17.42
C TRP A 410 -0.34 0.63 -18.22
N GLU A 411 -0.22 0.62 -19.54
CA GLU A 411 -0.61 1.70 -20.44
C GLU A 411 -2.14 1.86 -20.56
N LYS A 412 -2.90 0.81 -20.21
CA LYS A 412 -4.37 0.77 -20.26
C LYS A 412 -4.98 1.23 -18.95
N ASN A 413 -4.74 2.49 -18.60
CA ASN A 413 -5.41 3.12 -17.47
C ASN A 413 -6.84 3.54 -17.86
N LYS A 414 -7.82 3.23 -17.02
CA LYS A 414 -9.23 3.61 -17.21
C LYS A 414 -9.62 4.89 -16.48
N LEU A 415 -8.76 5.40 -15.60
CA LEU A 415 -8.99 6.65 -14.90
C LEU A 415 -8.68 7.84 -15.81
N ASP A 416 -9.72 8.54 -16.25
CA ASP A 416 -9.59 9.70 -17.14
C ASP A 416 -9.05 10.92 -16.39
N ARG A 417 -7.83 11.32 -16.71
CA ARG A 417 -7.11 12.47 -16.13
C ARG A 417 -7.64 13.84 -16.53
N THR A 418 -8.51 13.92 -17.54
CA THR A 418 -9.16 15.17 -17.96
C THR A 418 -10.38 15.48 -17.10
N HIS A 419 -10.84 14.51 -16.31
CA HIS A 419 -12.02 14.63 -15.48
C HIS A 419 -11.79 14.30 -14.01
N ASN A 420 -10.80 13.48 -13.67
CA ASN A 420 -10.56 13.03 -12.30
C ASN A 420 -9.17 13.50 -11.84
N SER A 421 -9.06 13.79 -10.55
CA SER A 421 -7.76 13.94 -9.91
C SER A 421 -7.15 12.57 -9.59
N ARG A 422 -5.82 12.49 -9.56
CA ARG A 422 -5.15 11.40 -8.83
C ARG A 422 -5.32 11.59 -7.32
N MET A 423 -5.06 10.55 -6.54
CA MET A 423 -4.94 10.66 -5.09
C MET A 423 -3.48 10.94 -4.73
N GLY A 424 -3.24 12.01 -3.96
CA GLY A 424 -1.91 12.37 -3.45
C GLY A 424 -1.29 11.25 -2.60
N TRP A 425 0.05 11.16 -2.55
CA TRP A 425 0.76 10.18 -1.72
C TRP A 425 1.84 10.86 -0.89
N THR A 426 1.77 10.76 0.44
CA THR A 426 2.84 11.19 1.35
C THR A 426 3.40 10.00 2.11
N ASP A 427 4.73 9.94 2.21
CA ASP A 427 5.43 8.85 2.86
C ASP A 427 6.83 9.29 3.34
N VAL A 428 7.46 8.46 4.17
CA VAL A 428 8.82 8.68 4.67
C VAL A 428 9.64 7.40 4.50
N SER A 429 10.86 7.57 3.96
CA SER A 429 11.82 6.48 3.78
C SER A 429 13.24 6.94 4.07
N LEU A 430 14.13 5.99 4.30
CA LEU A 430 15.49 6.22 4.73
C LEU A 430 16.49 5.57 3.76
N CYS A 431 17.67 6.18 3.63
CA CYS A 431 18.86 5.55 3.08
C CYS A 431 19.92 5.44 4.18
N LEU A 432 20.64 4.32 4.24
CA LEU A 432 21.56 4.05 5.32
C LEU A 432 22.78 3.24 4.87
N SER A 433 23.91 3.53 5.52
CA SER A 433 25.19 2.83 5.38
C SER A 433 25.85 2.66 6.75
N GLY A 434 26.70 1.65 6.86
CA GLY A 434 27.38 1.28 8.11
C GLY A 434 26.88 -0.04 8.70
N PRO A 435 27.20 -0.33 9.97
CA PRO A 435 26.99 -1.65 10.56
C PRO A 435 25.56 -2.19 10.51
N ALA A 436 24.54 -1.32 10.58
CA ALA A 436 23.13 -1.74 10.51
C ALA A 436 22.72 -2.34 9.16
N VAL A 437 23.44 -2.04 8.07
CA VAL A 437 23.19 -2.67 6.76
C VAL A 437 23.43 -4.18 6.83
N GLN A 438 24.37 -4.62 7.66
CA GLN A 438 24.64 -6.05 7.84
C GLN A 438 23.46 -6.79 8.51
N ASP A 439 22.72 -6.12 9.38
CA ASP A 439 21.53 -6.71 10.01
C ASP A 439 20.36 -6.80 9.00
N LEU A 440 20.20 -5.81 8.11
CA LEU A 440 19.25 -5.87 6.99
C LEU A 440 19.61 -6.99 5.99
N ARG A 441 20.90 -7.16 5.68
CA ARG A 441 21.36 -8.28 4.86
C ARG A 441 21.03 -9.63 5.50
N THR A 442 21.23 -9.73 6.81
CA THR A 442 20.91 -10.95 7.57
C THR A 442 19.42 -11.23 7.51
N HIS A 443 18.58 -10.23 7.74
CA HIS A 443 17.12 -10.32 7.61
C HIS A 443 16.71 -10.80 6.21
N PHE A 444 17.20 -10.16 5.14
CA PHE A 444 16.89 -10.55 3.76
C PHE A 444 17.35 -11.98 3.45
N ALA A 445 18.61 -12.32 3.77
CA ALA A 445 19.19 -13.62 3.49
C ALA A 445 18.50 -14.75 4.27
N GLN A 446 18.09 -14.50 5.52
CA GLN A 446 17.29 -15.45 6.30
C GLN A 446 15.99 -15.80 5.57
N ARG A 447 15.23 -14.79 5.13
CA ARG A 447 13.99 -15.00 4.38
C ARG A 447 14.22 -15.65 3.02
N TRP A 448 15.20 -15.16 2.28
CA TRP A 448 15.55 -15.71 0.98
C TRP A 448 15.87 -17.20 1.09
N ASN A 449 16.72 -17.58 2.04
CA ASN A 449 17.12 -18.97 2.22
C ASN A 449 15.95 -19.84 2.69
N PHE A 450 15.09 -19.32 3.56
CA PHE A 450 13.85 -19.98 3.95
C PHE A 450 12.97 -20.30 2.73
N ILE A 451 12.64 -19.28 1.91
CA ILE A 451 11.82 -19.46 0.69
C ILE A 451 12.53 -20.35 -0.33
N TYR A 452 13.85 -20.23 -0.47
CA TYR A 452 14.64 -21.08 -1.35
C TYR A 452 14.50 -22.54 -0.95
N ASP A 453 14.77 -22.85 0.32
CA ASP A 453 14.75 -24.22 0.85
C ASP A 453 13.33 -24.82 0.72
N GLU A 454 12.30 -24.01 0.97
CA GLU A 454 10.88 -24.39 0.86
C GLU A 454 10.42 -24.66 -0.58
N LYS A 455 10.73 -23.75 -1.53
CA LYS A 455 10.03 -23.69 -2.83
C LYS A 455 10.92 -23.74 -4.07
N TYR A 456 12.16 -23.25 -3.99
CA TYR A 456 13.00 -23.02 -5.18
C TYR A 456 14.26 -23.89 -5.24
N SER A 457 14.58 -24.65 -4.19
CA SER A 457 15.76 -25.52 -4.08
C SER A 457 15.85 -26.61 -5.16
N LYS A 458 14.69 -27.06 -5.67
CA LYS A 458 14.57 -28.07 -6.74
C LYS A 458 14.38 -27.47 -8.14
N LYS A 459 14.32 -26.13 -8.26
CA LYS A 459 14.06 -25.41 -9.52
C LYS A 459 15.36 -24.89 -10.14
N ALA A 460 15.28 -24.40 -11.39
CA ALA A 460 16.34 -23.95 -12.28
C ALA A 460 17.64 -23.40 -11.64
N THR A 461 18.76 -23.55 -12.35
CA THR A 461 20.12 -23.12 -11.94
C THR A 461 20.30 -21.65 -11.58
N ARG A 462 19.29 -20.78 -11.80
CA ARG A 462 19.39 -19.35 -11.50
C ARG A 462 19.28 -19.02 -10.01
N TYR A 463 18.58 -19.84 -9.23
CA TYR A 463 18.36 -19.58 -7.81
C TYR A 463 19.47 -20.20 -6.97
N THR A 464 20.01 -19.44 -6.03
CA THR A 464 21.08 -19.89 -5.13
C THR A 464 20.82 -19.41 -3.71
N ARG A 465 21.27 -20.16 -2.70
CA ARG A 465 21.26 -19.68 -1.31
C ARG A 465 22.18 -18.47 -1.18
N LEU A 466 21.79 -17.51 -0.36
CA LEU A 466 22.60 -16.35 -0.03
C LEU A 466 23.38 -16.62 1.25
N ASP A 467 24.65 -16.23 1.26
CA ASP A 467 25.45 -16.22 2.47
C ASP A 467 25.15 -14.93 3.25
N PRO A 468 24.60 -15.01 4.48
CA PRO A 468 24.31 -13.82 5.28
C PRO A 468 25.59 -13.04 5.64
N THR A 469 26.78 -13.67 5.58
CA THR A 469 28.05 -13.11 6.08
C THR A 469 29.06 -12.75 4.98
N ARG A 470 28.90 -13.20 3.73
CA ARG A 470 29.85 -12.93 2.63
C ARG A 470 29.23 -12.01 1.59
N SER A 471 29.98 -11.00 1.13
CA SER A 471 29.75 -10.43 -0.21
C SER A 471 29.97 -11.55 -1.23
N GLY A 472 29.12 -11.66 -2.25
CA GLY A 472 28.97 -12.83 -3.11
C GLY A 472 30.13 -13.14 -4.07
N ALA A 473 31.36 -13.25 -3.57
CA ALA A 473 32.53 -13.64 -4.34
C ALA A 473 32.49 -15.14 -4.68
N GLN A 474 32.12 -15.47 -5.92
CA GLN A 474 32.65 -16.68 -6.56
C GLN A 474 34.11 -16.38 -6.96
N GLN A 475 35.07 -17.05 -6.31
CA GLN A 475 36.41 -17.18 -6.87
C GLN A 475 36.30 -17.95 -8.19
N VAL A 476 36.75 -17.32 -9.28
CA VAL A 476 37.12 -18.02 -10.50
C VAL A 476 38.11 -19.12 -10.10
N PRO A 477 37.89 -20.40 -10.47
CA PRO A 477 38.84 -21.44 -10.14
C PRO A 477 40.17 -21.10 -10.80
N ALA A 478 41.22 -20.95 -9.99
CA ALA A 478 42.57 -20.75 -10.48
C ALA A 478 42.93 -21.92 -11.43
N PRO A 479 43.58 -21.66 -12.58
CA PRO A 479 44.03 -22.72 -13.45
C PRO A 479 45.05 -23.59 -12.70
N PRO A 480 45.18 -24.89 -13.02
CA PRO A 480 46.08 -25.78 -12.31
C PRO A 480 47.50 -25.23 -12.40
N GLN A 481 48.13 -25.02 -11.23
CA GLN A 481 49.55 -24.72 -11.15
C GLN A 481 50.32 -25.91 -11.73
N GLN A 482 50.84 -25.74 -12.95
CA GLN A 482 51.93 -26.56 -13.44
C GLN A 482 53.16 -26.24 -12.60
N GLU A 483 53.64 -27.23 -11.86
CA GLU A 483 54.96 -27.24 -11.25
C GLU A 483 55.99 -26.86 -12.33
N ARG A 484 56.67 -25.73 -12.13
CA ARG A 484 57.89 -25.42 -12.87
C ARG A 484 59.08 -25.78 -12.00
N GLY A 485 59.75 -26.84 -12.42
CA GLY A 485 61.12 -27.12 -12.03
C GLY A 485 62.04 -25.97 -12.40
N PHE A 486 63.04 -25.80 -11.55
CA PHE A 486 64.23 -24.99 -11.72
C PHE A 486 64.89 -25.22 -13.09
N ASP A 487 65.31 -24.14 -13.76
CA ASP A 487 66.69 -23.92 -14.20
C ASP A 487 66.82 -22.66 -15.10
N GLY A 488 67.91 -21.90 -14.89
CA GLY A 488 68.68 -21.36 -16.02
C GLY A 488 68.52 -19.89 -16.42
N GLU A 489 69.42 -19.08 -15.87
CA GLU A 489 70.00 -17.81 -16.31
C GLU A 489 69.85 -17.26 -17.76
N ASN A 490 69.96 -15.91 -17.81
CA ASN A 490 70.66 -15.05 -18.78
C ASN A 490 69.90 -14.27 -19.89
N GLN A 491 70.03 -12.94 -19.76
CA GLN A 491 70.31 -11.89 -20.78
C GLN A 491 69.32 -11.61 -21.92
N GLY A 492 69.09 -10.30 -22.17
CA GLY A 492 68.85 -9.81 -23.53
C GLY A 492 67.96 -8.58 -23.69
N GLU A 493 68.61 -7.43 -23.87
CA GLU A 493 68.13 -6.12 -24.35
C GLU A 493 67.39 -6.12 -25.71
N ARG A 494 66.60 -5.04 -25.94
CA ARG A 494 66.16 -4.42 -27.24
C ARG A 494 65.14 -5.24 -28.06
N GLY A 495 64.18 -4.66 -28.80
CA GLY A 495 63.92 -3.30 -29.27
C GLY A 495 63.26 -3.41 -30.66
N LEU A 496 62.20 -2.62 -30.90
CA LEU A 496 61.66 -2.12 -32.19
C LEU A 496 61.43 -3.09 -33.37
N GLY A 497 60.24 -3.01 -33.98
CA GLY A 497 60.03 -3.42 -35.37
C GLY A 497 58.57 -3.43 -35.80
N GLY A 498 58.12 -2.35 -36.46
CA GLY A 498 56.86 -2.31 -37.20
C GLY A 498 56.95 -3.02 -38.56
N GLY A 499 55.80 -3.23 -39.18
CA GLY A 499 55.68 -3.74 -40.55
C GLY A 499 54.23 -3.90 -40.97
N ASP A 500 53.78 -2.97 -41.80
CA ASP A 500 52.52 -2.98 -42.56
C ASP A 500 52.43 -4.15 -43.55
N TYR A 501 51.21 -4.64 -43.80
CA TYR A 501 50.76 -5.09 -45.12
C TYR A 501 49.25 -4.83 -45.30
N ASP A 502 48.97 -4.03 -46.32
CA ASP A 502 47.68 -3.75 -46.94
C ASP A 502 47.23 -4.90 -47.88
N GLU A 503 45.93 -5.23 -47.90
CA GLU A 503 44.97 -4.95 -49.00
C GLU A 503 43.84 -6.00 -49.20
N ARG A 504 42.61 -5.45 -49.21
CA ARG A 504 41.39 -5.79 -49.99
C ARG A 504 40.57 -7.07 -49.76
N GLY A 505 39.35 -6.84 -49.25
CA GLY A 505 38.15 -7.66 -49.48
C GLY A 505 36.86 -6.89 -49.12
N LEU A 506 36.15 -6.42 -50.14
CA LEU A 506 34.96 -5.57 -50.08
C LEU A 506 33.68 -6.40 -49.78
N LEU A 507 32.89 -6.04 -48.75
CA LEU A 507 31.42 -6.12 -48.68
C LEU A 507 30.93 -5.54 -47.33
N GLY A 508 30.36 -4.34 -47.37
CA GLY A 508 29.93 -3.58 -46.19
C GLY A 508 28.46 -3.79 -45.81
N ARG A 509 28.21 -3.89 -44.51
CA ARG A 509 26.94 -3.50 -43.85
C ARG A 509 27.19 -3.40 -42.34
N GLY A 510 27.31 -2.17 -41.82
CA GLY A 510 27.50 -1.94 -40.37
C GLY A 510 28.11 -0.58 -40.07
N GLY A 511 27.42 0.51 -40.40
CA GLY A 511 27.92 1.88 -40.19
C GLY A 511 26.96 2.82 -39.45
N PHE A 512 25.82 2.33 -38.94
CA PHE A 512 24.83 3.21 -38.30
C PHE A 512 24.81 3.10 -36.77
N ARG A 513 25.28 1.97 -36.21
CA ARG A 513 25.29 1.70 -34.76
C ARG A 513 26.48 2.34 -34.04
N GLU A 514 27.59 2.54 -34.77
CA GLU A 514 28.84 3.13 -34.24
C GLU A 514 28.81 4.67 -34.30
N GLU A 515 28.14 5.25 -35.30
CA GLU A 515 27.93 6.70 -35.42
C GLU A 515 26.95 7.24 -34.35
N MET A 516 25.98 6.41 -33.93
CA MET A 516 25.08 6.72 -32.80
C MET A 516 25.82 6.62 -31.44
N PHE A 517 26.70 5.64 -31.28
CA PHE A 517 27.53 5.47 -30.07
C PHE A 517 28.50 6.64 -29.87
N ASN A 518 29.10 7.14 -30.96
CA ASN A 518 30.00 8.29 -30.91
C ASN A 518 29.25 9.60 -30.64
N ARG A 519 28.05 9.81 -31.20
CA ARG A 519 27.23 11.01 -30.89
C ARG A 519 26.75 11.07 -29.43
N VAL A 520 26.44 9.91 -28.82
CA VAL A 520 26.07 9.84 -27.39
C VAL A 520 27.28 10.14 -26.51
N ASN A 521 28.47 9.65 -26.88
CA ASN A 521 29.70 9.89 -26.15
C ASN A 521 30.23 11.33 -26.32
N ASP A 522 30.03 11.95 -27.49
CA ASP A 522 30.39 13.34 -27.77
C ASP A 522 29.45 14.33 -27.06
N GLY A 523 28.14 14.04 -27.00
CA GLY A 523 27.19 14.78 -26.17
C GLY A 523 27.50 14.69 -24.67
N PHE A 524 28.06 13.57 -24.21
CA PHE A 524 28.56 13.37 -22.85
C PHE A 524 29.78 14.26 -22.53
N ASN A 525 30.68 14.48 -23.50
CA ASN A 525 31.85 15.33 -23.33
C ASN A 525 31.51 16.84 -23.39
N GLU A 526 30.54 17.25 -24.22
CA GLU A 526 30.05 18.64 -24.24
C GLU A 526 29.32 19.02 -22.95
N MET A 527 28.50 18.12 -22.38
CA MET A 527 27.79 18.38 -21.11
C MET A 527 28.74 18.44 -19.91
N ASN A 528 29.81 17.63 -19.92
CA ASN A 528 30.84 17.62 -18.87
C ASN A 528 31.81 18.83 -18.97
N GLN A 529 31.95 19.44 -20.15
CA GLN A 529 32.69 20.70 -20.32
C GLN A 529 31.84 21.93 -19.93
N HIS A 530 30.53 21.92 -20.20
CA HIS A 530 29.64 23.00 -19.78
C HIS A 530 29.44 23.08 -18.26
N TYR A 531 29.52 21.95 -17.55
CA TYR A 531 29.44 21.92 -16.08
C TYR A 531 30.69 22.48 -15.37
N LYS A 532 31.83 22.62 -16.07
CA LYS A 532 33.09 23.11 -15.48
C LYS A 532 33.31 24.62 -15.60
N GLN A 533 32.44 25.37 -16.29
CA GLN A 533 32.69 26.79 -16.62
C GLN A 533 32.02 27.83 -15.69
N HIS A 534 31.22 27.43 -14.69
CA HIS A 534 30.45 28.39 -13.89
C HIS A 534 30.65 28.41 -12.37
N HIS A 535 31.68 27.74 -11.84
CA HIS A 535 32.07 27.92 -10.44
C HIS A 535 33.58 28.20 -10.31
N GLY A 536 33.91 29.45 -9.97
CA GLY A 536 35.27 29.86 -9.65
C GLY A 536 35.72 29.29 -8.31
N HIS A 537 36.76 28.46 -8.33
CA HIS A 537 37.50 28.03 -7.14
C HIS A 537 38.75 28.90 -6.93
N PRO A 538 39.13 29.22 -5.68
CA PRO A 538 40.52 29.36 -5.30
C PRO A 538 41.07 28.00 -4.83
N HIS A 539 42.26 27.69 -5.34
CA HIS A 539 43.01 26.44 -5.19
C HIS A 539 43.18 25.88 -3.77
N GLY A 540 42.91 24.58 -3.64
CA GLY A 540 43.48 23.66 -2.64
C GLY A 540 43.69 22.29 -3.28
N GLN A 541 44.88 21.72 -3.11
CA GLN A 541 45.42 20.57 -3.84
C GLN A 541 44.54 19.32 -3.83
N GLN A 542 44.24 18.78 -5.02
CA GLN A 542 43.79 17.40 -5.21
C GLN A 542 44.93 16.45 -4.84
N SER A 543 44.75 15.72 -3.75
CA SER A 543 45.44 14.45 -3.51
C SER A 543 44.37 13.35 -3.51
N HIS A 544 44.71 12.23 -4.15
CA HIS A 544 43.93 10.99 -4.10
C HIS A 544 43.74 10.59 -2.63
N ALA A 545 42.59 10.91 -2.06
CA ALA A 545 42.19 10.41 -0.75
C ALA A 545 41.46 9.08 -0.98
N GLU A 546 42.10 8.01 -0.53
CA GLU A 546 41.43 6.80 -0.08
C GLU A 546 40.14 7.17 0.65
N HIS A 547 39.02 6.53 0.32
CA HIS A 547 37.75 6.67 1.04
C HIS A 547 37.90 6.17 2.47
N GLY A 548 38.50 6.98 3.35
CA GLY A 548 38.33 6.87 4.78
C GLY A 548 36.88 7.22 5.08
N ALA A 549 36.03 6.21 5.23
CA ALA A 549 34.67 6.38 5.70
C ALA A 549 34.72 7.14 7.04
N GLN A 550 34.27 8.40 7.05
CA GLN A 550 33.86 9.01 8.31
C GLN A 550 32.76 8.11 8.88
N GLN A 551 33.04 7.47 10.01
CA GLN A 551 32.03 6.74 10.76
C GLN A 551 30.87 7.71 11.06
N GLY A 552 29.65 7.29 10.72
CA GLY A 552 28.48 8.12 10.97
C GLY A 552 28.19 8.23 12.46
N LEU A 553 27.40 9.23 12.85
CA LEU A 553 27.10 9.52 14.26
C LEU A 553 25.76 8.95 14.72
N ALA A 554 25.04 8.22 13.86
CA ALA A 554 23.74 7.68 14.20
C ALA A 554 23.88 6.33 14.90
N ASP A 555 23.37 6.29 16.13
CA ASP A 555 23.06 5.03 16.80
C ASP A 555 21.69 4.57 16.31
N CYS A 556 21.59 3.30 15.97
CA CYS A 556 20.32 2.74 15.55
C CYS A 556 20.15 1.29 15.94
N GLN A 557 18.92 0.82 15.88
CA GLN A 557 18.60 -0.58 16.08
C GLN A 557 17.46 -0.98 15.14
N LEU A 558 17.65 -2.08 14.41
CA LEU A 558 16.56 -2.67 13.64
C LEU A 558 15.62 -3.43 14.57
N THR A 559 14.36 -3.50 14.19
CA THR A 559 13.29 -4.27 14.83
C THR A 559 12.41 -4.84 13.74
N ARG A 560 11.77 -5.98 13.98
CA ARG A 560 10.89 -6.62 13.01
C ARG A 560 9.65 -7.23 13.65
N SER A 561 8.64 -7.41 12.81
CA SER A 561 7.52 -8.32 13.04
C SER A 561 7.74 -9.53 12.15
N SER A 562 7.88 -10.72 12.73
CA SER A 562 8.24 -11.93 11.98
C SER A 562 7.87 -13.18 12.77
N ALA A 563 7.52 -14.25 12.07
CA ALA A 563 7.10 -15.50 12.71
C ALA A 563 7.51 -16.71 11.88
N LYS A 564 7.03 -17.88 12.29
CA LYS A 564 7.36 -19.17 11.68
C LYS A 564 7.05 -19.20 10.19
N TRP A 565 5.93 -18.61 9.76
CA TRP A 565 5.52 -18.63 8.37
C TRP A 565 6.38 -17.72 7.47
N SER A 566 6.94 -16.63 8.01
CA SER A 566 7.65 -15.62 7.22
C SER A 566 9.17 -15.78 7.22
N HIS A 567 9.76 -16.29 8.30
CA HIS A 567 11.21 -16.50 8.43
C HIS A 567 11.60 -17.83 9.08
N ASN A 568 10.64 -18.70 9.41
CA ASN A 568 10.88 -19.93 10.17
C ASN A 568 11.55 -19.71 11.54
N ILE A 569 11.12 -18.65 12.25
CA ILE A 569 11.57 -18.29 13.60
C ILE A 569 10.41 -18.28 14.60
N SER A 570 10.71 -18.20 15.89
CA SER A 570 9.72 -17.85 16.91
C SER A 570 9.20 -16.42 16.68
N THR A 571 7.93 -16.17 16.99
CA THR A 571 7.31 -14.85 16.83
C THR A 571 8.14 -13.76 17.49
N GLU A 572 8.56 -12.79 16.68
CA GLU A 572 9.21 -11.56 17.08
C GLU A 572 8.25 -10.39 16.81
N HIS A 573 8.13 -9.52 17.79
CA HIS A 573 7.24 -8.36 17.82
C HIS A 573 8.00 -7.15 18.39
N SER A 574 9.29 -7.04 18.04
CA SER A 574 10.21 -6.05 18.60
C SER A 574 9.84 -4.61 18.17
N ILE A 575 9.11 -4.45 17.06
CA ILE A 575 8.54 -3.16 16.63
C ILE A 575 7.54 -2.64 17.67
N GLN A 576 6.55 -3.44 18.08
CA GLN A 576 5.56 -3.02 19.08
C GLN A 576 6.23 -2.63 20.41
N ASN A 577 7.24 -3.41 20.83
CA ASN A 577 8.01 -3.10 22.03
C ASN A 577 8.72 -1.74 21.91
N ALA A 578 9.35 -1.46 20.76
CA ALA A 578 10.02 -0.19 20.50
C ALA A 578 9.04 1.00 20.49
N TYR A 579 7.88 0.87 19.85
CA TYR A 579 6.83 1.90 19.88
C TYR A 579 6.36 2.18 21.32
N ALA A 580 5.97 1.14 22.05
CA ALA A 580 5.43 1.30 23.39
C ALA A 580 6.47 1.88 24.37
N GLU A 581 7.72 1.42 24.32
CA GLU A 581 8.80 1.92 25.18
C GLU A 581 9.16 3.37 24.84
N THR A 582 9.30 3.71 23.56
CA THR A 582 9.62 5.09 23.12
C THR A 582 8.52 6.06 23.57
N ILE A 583 7.25 5.69 23.44
CA ILE A 583 6.12 6.50 23.89
C ILE A 583 6.15 6.69 25.41
N ARG A 584 6.30 5.61 26.19
CA ARG A 584 6.37 5.69 27.67
C ARG A 584 7.52 6.57 28.14
N ASN A 585 8.65 6.51 27.46
CA ASN A 585 9.86 7.23 27.84
C ASN A 585 9.95 8.66 27.30
N SER A 586 9.09 9.04 26.35
CA SER A 586 9.00 10.42 25.85
C SER A 586 8.73 11.44 26.97
N LYS A 587 9.22 12.66 26.81
CA LYS A 587 9.21 13.71 27.85
C LYS A 587 8.39 14.91 27.45
N HIS A 588 8.46 15.34 26.20
CA HIS A 588 7.96 16.62 25.72
C HIS A 588 6.85 16.44 24.68
N PHE A 589 7.12 15.69 23.61
CA PHE A 589 6.13 15.48 22.57
C PHE A 589 6.36 14.20 21.77
N VAL A 590 5.29 13.71 21.16
CA VAL A 590 5.33 12.65 20.15
C VAL A 590 4.63 13.14 18.90
N TYR A 591 5.29 13.05 17.76
CA TYR A 591 4.68 13.20 16.45
C TYR A 591 4.63 11.83 15.76
N MET A 592 3.51 11.50 15.13
CA MET A 592 3.33 10.25 14.43
C MET A 592 2.60 10.49 13.11
N GLU A 593 3.10 9.87 12.04
CA GLU A 593 2.35 9.68 10.80
C GLU A 593 2.17 8.18 10.58
N ASN A 594 0.92 7.74 10.41
CA ASN A 594 0.63 6.34 10.18
C ASN A 594 -0.56 6.16 9.22
N GLN A 595 -0.51 5.12 8.40
CA GLN A 595 -1.60 4.76 7.48
C GLN A 595 -2.85 4.27 8.22
N PHE A 596 -2.67 3.60 9.35
CA PHE A 596 -3.75 3.10 10.19
C PHE A 596 -3.51 3.51 11.64
N PHE A 597 -4.59 3.57 12.42
CA PHE A 597 -4.50 3.81 13.86
C PHE A 597 -5.51 2.96 14.63
N ILE A 598 -5.21 1.68 14.72
CA ILE A 598 -6.01 0.65 15.39
C ILE A 598 -5.19 0.08 16.55
N THR A 599 -5.55 0.44 17.78
CA THR A 599 -4.80 0.05 18.97
C THR A 599 -5.67 0.05 20.22
N ALA A 600 -5.36 -0.82 21.17
CA ALA A 600 -6.10 -0.95 22.42
C ALA A 600 -5.41 -0.25 23.59
N THR A 601 -6.22 0.23 24.54
CA THR A 601 -5.80 0.73 25.85
C THR A 601 -5.83 -0.37 26.93
N GLY A 602 -6.44 -1.52 26.62
CA GLY A 602 -6.58 -2.67 27.51
C GLY A 602 -7.20 -3.88 26.81
N THR A 603 -7.41 -4.98 27.54
CA THR A 603 -7.94 -6.24 26.98
C THR A 603 -9.45 -6.22 26.70
N GLN A 604 -10.12 -5.11 26.98
CA GLN A 604 -11.57 -4.93 26.82
C GLN A 604 -11.96 -4.58 25.38
N GLN A 605 -11.06 -3.98 24.59
CA GLN A 605 -11.30 -3.54 23.21
C GLN A 605 -11.07 -4.67 22.20
N LYS A 606 -11.66 -5.85 22.45
CA LYS A 606 -11.65 -6.91 21.45
C LYS A 606 -12.36 -6.44 20.18
N PRO A 607 -11.92 -6.85 18.98
CA PRO A 607 -10.87 -7.84 18.68
C PRO A 607 -9.41 -7.37 18.84
N ILE A 608 -9.16 -6.07 18.97
CA ILE A 608 -7.84 -5.43 18.96
C ILE A 608 -6.97 -5.89 20.15
N LYS A 609 -5.71 -6.25 19.90
CA LYS A 609 -4.79 -6.86 20.88
C LYS A 609 -3.55 -6.02 21.17
N ASN A 610 -3.01 -5.30 20.19
CA ASN A 610 -1.82 -4.49 20.37
C ASN A 610 -2.10 -3.36 21.39
N GLN A 611 -1.16 -3.12 22.29
CA GLN A 611 -1.35 -2.21 23.44
C GLN A 611 -0.48 -0.95 23.36
N VAL A 612 -0.23 -0.46 22.15
CA VAL A 612 0.48 0.83 21.98
C VAL A 612 -0.39 1.99 22.49
N GLY A 613 -1.71 1.93 22.31
CA GLY A 613 -2.67 2.88 22.87
C GLY A 613 -2.61 2.95 24.40
N ALA A 614 -2.39 1.81 25.07
CA ALA A 614 -2.17 1.77 26.52
C ALA A 614 -0.93 2.56 26.93
N ALA A 615 0.18 2.43 26.19
CA ALA A 615 1.40 3.21 26.42
C ALA A 615 1.16 4.72 26.22
N MET A 616 0.33 5.12 25.24
CA MET A 616 -0.04 6.51 25.03
C MET A 616 -0.85 7.07 26.19
N VAL A 617 -1.89 6.35 26.63
CA VAL A 617 -2.71 6.74 27.80
C VAL A 617 -1.82 6.84 29.05
N GLU A 618 -0.97 5.85 29.31
CA GLU A 618 -0.04 5.87 30.45
C GLU A 618 0.85 7.12 30.44
N ARG A 619 1.47 7.42 29.30
CA ARG A 619 2.33 8.59 29.15
C ARG A 619 1.57 9.90 29.34
N ILE A 620 0.39 10.04 28.73
CA ILE A 620 -0.43 11.25 28.84
C ILE A 620 -0.89 11.46 30.27
N LEU A 621 -1.40 10.42 30.93
CA LEU A 621 -1.85 10.51 32.33
C LEU A 621 -0.70 10.86 33.27
N ARG A 622 0.52 10.38 33.00
CA ARG A 622 1.71 10.83 33.74
C ARG A 622 1.93 12.33 33.58
N ALA A 623 1.92 12.86 32.35
CA ALA A 623 2.08 14.30 32.10
C ALA A 623 0.99 15.12 32.80
N ALA A 624 -0.28 14.72 32.61
CA ALA A 624 -1.43 15.44 33.12
C ALA A 624 -1.45 15.52 34.66
N ARG A 625 -1.15 14.40 35.34
CA ARG A 625 -1.05 14.34 36.81
C ARG A 625 0.11 15.18 37.35
N ASN A 626 1.18 15.33 36.57
CA ASN A 626 2.33 16.16 36.93
C ASN A 626 2.20 17.63 36.52
N GLY A 627 1.15 18.00 35.77
CA GLY A 627 1.02 19.34 35.18
C GLY A 627 2.09 19.65 34.13
N GLU A 628 2.61 18.62 33.45
CA GLU A 628 3.62 18.78 32.39
C GLU A 628 2.94 19.17 31.07
N LYS A 629 3.54 20.13 30.35
CA LYS A 629 3.15 20.42 28.97
C LYS A 629 3.67 19.31 28.06
N PHE A 630 2.76 18.47 27.59
CA PHE A 630 3.06 17.34 26.72
C PHE A 630 2.05 17.29 25.56
N LYS A 631 2.52 16.98 24.35
CA LYS A 631 1.67 16.92 23.15
C LYS A 631 1.93 15.66 22.33
N MET A 632 0.87 15.03 21.85
CA MET A 632 0.88 14.01 20.81
C MET A 632 0.13 14.54 19.59
N MET A 633 0.79 14.54 18.44
CA MET A 633 0.25 15.01 17.16
C MET A 633 0.25 13.83 16.20
N ILE A 634 -0.95 13.33 15.87
CA ILE A 634 -1.13 12.12 15.09
C ILE A 634 -1.72 12.46 13.72
N MET A 635 -1.03 12.08 12.65
CA MET A 635 -1.44 12.23 11.26
C MET A 635 -1.87 10.88 10.70
N ILE A 636 -3.12 10.80 10.24
CA ILE A 636 -3.73 9.58 9.67
C ILE A 636 -4.60 9.93 8.46
N PRO A 637 -4.79 9.03 7.49
CA PRO A 637 -5.80 9.23 6.45
C PRO A 637 -7.20 9.26 7.09
N ALA A 638 -8.10 10.08 6.53
CA ALA A 638 -9.47 10.10 7.05
C ALA A 638 -10.31 8.95 6.48
N VAL A 639 -9.97 8.48 5.28
CA VAL A 639 -10.55 7.27 4.69
C VAL A 639 -9.42 6.35 4.22
N PRO A 640 -9.43 5.06 4.58
CA PRO A 640 -8.54 4.08 3.96
C PRO A 640 -8.71 4.05 2.44
N GLY A 641 -7.63 3.85 1.68
CA GLY A 641 -7.63 3.95 0.21
C GLY A 641 -8.33 2.78 -0.51
N PHE A 642 -9.66 2.75 -0.48
CA PHE A 642 -10.50 1.80 -1.21
C PHE A 642 -11.53 2.54 -2.06
N ALA A 643 -11.89 1.94 -3.20
CA ALA A 643 -12.78 2.54 -4.17
C ALA A 643 -14.25 2.44 -3.72
N GLY A 644 -15.04 3.46 -4.04
CA GLY A 644 -16.50 3.42 -3.89
C GLY A 644 -17.09 4.47 -2.94
N ASP A 645 -18.41 4.57 -2.97
CA ASP A 645 -19.19 5.36 -2.00
C ASP A 645 -19.13 4.65 -0.64
N LEU A 646 -18.85 5.39 0.45
CA LEU A 646 -18.82 4.83 1.80
C LEU A 646 -20.13 4.13 2.19
N LYS A 647 -21.27 4.53 1.61
CA LYS A 647 -22.56 3.87 1.86
C LYS A 647 -22.74 2.56 1.07
N GLY A 648 -21.89 2.30 0.07
CA GLY A 648 -21.94 1.11 -0.77
C GLY A 648 -21.62 -0.18 -0.01
N ASP A 649 -22.09 -1.30 -0.56
CA ASP A 649 -21.81 -2.64 -0.04
C ASP A 649 -20.33 -3.03 -0.22
N ASP A 650 -19.69 -2.49 -1.27
CA ASP A 650 -18.27 -2.61 -1.59
C ASP A 650 -17.36 -1.90 -0.59
N ALA A 651 -17.89 -0.90 0.14
CA ALA A 651 -17.14 -0.14 1.16
C ALA A 651 -17.17 -0.78 2.57
N LEU A 652 -17.68 -2.01 2.73
CA LEU A 652 -17.77 -2.68 4.04
C LEU A 652 -16.42 -2.76 4.76
N GLY A 653 -15.36 -3.18 4.05
CA GLY A 653 -14.01 -3.28 4.62
C GLY A 653 -13.45 -1.92 5.04
N THR A 654 -13.68 -0.89 4.22
CA THR A 654 -13.33 0.51 4.53
C THR A 654 -14.02 0.98 5.81
N ARG A 655 -15.32 0.70 5.92
CA ARG A 655 -16.15 1.05 7.07
C ARG A 655 -15.71 0.34 8.35
N ALA A 656 -15.34 -0.95 8.26
CA ALA A 656 -14.78 -1.71 9.38
C ALA A 656 -13.47 -1.10 9.90
N ILE A 657 -12.54 -0.75 9.01
CA ILE A 657 -11.27 -0.12 9.39
C ILE A 657 -11.53 1.25 10.05
N MET A 658 -12.43 2.06 9.48
CA MET A 658 -12.80 3.35 10.06
C MET A 658 -13.40 3.19 11.46
N GLU A 659 -14.25 2.19 11.67
CA GLU A 659 -14.84 1.89 12.97
C GLU A 659 -13.78 1.53 14.02
N PHE A 660 -12.89 0.57 13.73
CA PHE A 660 -11.80 0.21 14.65
C PHE A 660 -10.84 1.37 14.92
N GLN A 661 -10.62 2.22 13.92
CA GLN A 661 -9.85 3.45 14.10
C GLN A 661 -10.54 4.41 15.07
N TYR A 662 -11.85 4.65 14.91
CA TYR A 662 -12.59 5.49 15.86
C TYR A 662 -12.68 4.86 17.26
N ASP A 663 -12.82 3.55 17.37
CA ASP A 663 -12.81 2.84 18.67
C ASP A 663 -11.47 2.94 19.39
N SER A 664 -10.38 3.08 18.64
CA SER A 664 -9.06 3.34 19.21
C SER A 664 -8.93 4.78 19.70
N ILE A 665 -9.54 5.73 18.98
CA ILE A 665 -9.39 7.17 19.21
C ILE A 665 -10.39 7.70 20.25
N ASN A 666 -11.70 7.56 20.00
CA ASN A 666 -12.74 8.23 20.79
C ASN A 666 -14.09 7.49 20.95
N ARG A 667 -14.18 6.19 20.63
CA ARG A 667 -15.42 5.39 20.73
C ARG A 667 -15.19 4.02 21.40
N GLY A 668 -16.27 3.30 21.70
CA GLY A 668 -16.17 1.93 22.24
C GLY A 668 -16.00 1.85 23.76
N GLY A 669 -16.06 2.95 24.50
CA GLY A 669 -16.03 2.99 25.96
C GLY A 669 -14.63 2.84 26.58
N HIS A 670 -13.61 2.49 25.81
CA HIS A 670 -12.24 2.24 26.24
C HIS A 670 -11.20 2.87 25.31
N SER A 671 -11.61 3.78 24.44
CA SER A 671 -10.67 4.50 23.57
C SER A 671 -9.67 5.36 24.36
N ILE A 672 -8.63 5.82 23.67
CA ILE A 672 -7.62 6.73 24.26
C ILE A 672 -8.29 7.97 24.87
N TYR A 673 -9.23 8.62 24.16
CA TYR A 673 -9.90 9.81 24.67
C TYR A 673 -10.75 9.50 25.91
N GLU A 674 -11.47 8.38 25.90
CA GLU A 674 -12.34 8.00 27.01
C GLU A 674 -11.53 7.63 28.25
N GLU A 675 -10.43 6.90 28.13
CA GLU A 675 -9.58 6.57 29.28
C GLU A 675 -8.91 7.80 29.90
N ILE A 676 -8.49 8.77 29.08
CA ILE A 676 -7.98 10.05 29.59
C ILE A 676 -9.08 10.85 30.29
N ALA A 677 -10.27 10.93 29.69
CA ALA A 677 -11.42 11.63 30.25
C ALA A 677 -11.91 11.02 31.57
N LYS A 678 -11.94 9.68 31.67
CA LYS A 678 -12.26 8.95 32.92
C LYS A 678 -11.30 9.28 34.05
N ALA A 679 -10.03 9.57 33.74
CA ALA A 679 -9.05 10.00 34.72
C ALA A 679 -9.19 11.47 35.13
N GLY A 680 -10.14 12.22 34.57
CA GLY A 680 -10.45 13.61 34.93
C GLY A 680 -9.72 14.67 34.12
N PHE A 681 -9.14 14.32 32.97
CA PHE A 681 -8.39 15.25 32.11
C PHE A 681 -9.02 15.41 30.73
N ASN A 682 -8.83 16.56 30.09
CA ASN A 682 -9.29 16.78 28.72
C ASN A 682 -8.29 16.15 27.72
N PRO A 683 -8.65 15.12 26.94
CA PRO A 683 -7.72 14.47 26.02
C PRO A 683 -7.17 15.43 24.95
N MET A 684 -7.97 16.40 24.50
CA MET A 684 -7.58 17.36 23.45
C MET A 684 -6.45 18.31 23.89
N GLU A 685 -6.16 18.39 25.19
CA GLU A 685 -4.99 19.13 25.69
C GLU A 685 -3.68 18.37 25.47
N TYR A 686 -3.71 17.06 25.25
CA TYR A 686 -2.52 16.21 25.20
C TYR A 686 -2.37 15.45 23.89
N ILE A 687 -3.46 15.04 23.24
CA ILE A 687 -3.43 14.29 21.99
C ILE A 687 -4.45 14.85 21.00
N ARG A 688 -4.03 15.05 19.75
CA ARG A 688 -4.91 15.47 18.65
C ARG A 688 -4.59 14.71 17.36
N PHE A 689 -5.63 14.45 16.59
CA PHE A 689 -5.59 13.77 15.30
C PHE A 689 -5.86 14.75 14.16
N TYR A 690 -5.16 14.57 13.06
CA TYR A 690 -5.25 15.37 11.83
C TYR A 690 -5.14 14.45 10.62
N ASN A 691 -5.56 14.94 9.47
CA ASN A 691 -5.33 14.32 8.17
C ASN A 691 -4.78 15.36 7.18
N LEU A 692 -4.66 14.98 5.91
CA LEU A 692 -4.17 15.87 4.85
C LEU A 692 -5.13 15.90 3.66
N ARG A 693 -5.28 17.07 3.03
CA ARG A 693 -6.10 17.30 1.84
C ARG A 693 -5.53 18.45 1.03
N ASN A 694 -5.57 18.35 -0.28
CA ASN A 694 -5.12 19.38 -1.20
C ASN A 694 -6.19 19.70 -2.26
N TYR A 695 -5.94 20.75 -3.05
CA TYR A 695 -6.71 21.06 -4.26
C TYR A 695 -5.78 21.24 -5.45
N ASP A 696 -6.36 21.15 -6.64
CA ASP A 696 -5.71 21.46 -7.90
C ASP A 696 -6.74 21.96 -8.92
N ARG A 697 -6.31 22.23 -10.16
CA ARG A 697 -7.18 22.64 -11.25
C ARG A 697 -6.75 21.93 -12.53
N ILE A 698 -7.61 21.03 -13.03
CA ILE A 698 -7.32 20.21 -14.22
C ILE A 698 -7.31 21.09 -15.46
N ASN A 699 -6.19 21.12 -16.19
CA ASN A 699 -6.11 21.83 -17.47
C ASN A 699 -6.76 21.02 -18.60
N ALA A 700 -8.09 20.97 -18.61
CA ALA A 700 -8.91 20.51 -19.74
C ALA A 700 -9.38 21.69 -20.62
N SER A 701 -8.59 22.76 -20.67
CA SER A 701 -8.98 24.07 -21.20
C SER A 701 -9.21 24.10 -22.72
N GLY A 702 -9.52 25.29 -23.26
CA GLY A 702 -9.61 25.54 -24.69
C GLY A 702 -8.38 25.12 -25.51
N ALA A 703 -7.19 25.02 -24.89
CA ALA A 703 -5.99 24.50 -25.55
C ALA A 703 -6.17 23.05 -26.00
N MET A 704 -6.79 22.21 -25.17
CA MET A 704 -7.09 20.81 -25.48
C MET A 704 -8.01 20.72 -26.69
N ARG A 705 -9.15 21.44 -26.64
CA ARG A 705 -10.12 21.49 -27.75
C ARG A 705 -9.49 21.95 -29.06
N ALA A 706 -8.67 23.00 -29.03
CA ALA A 706 -8.00 23.50 -30.22
C ALA A 706 -6.98 22.48 -30.78
N ALA A 707 -6.31 21.72 -29.93
CA ALA A 707 -5.38 20.67 -30.35
C ALA A 707 -6.12 19.50 -30.98
N GLU A 708 -7.25 19.09 -30.40
CA GLU A 708 -8.12 18.05 -30.95
C GLU A 708 -8.73 18.46 -32.29
N GLU A 709 -9.28 19.67 -32.41
CA GLU A 709 -9.87 20.19 -33.65
C GLU A 709 -8.84 20.26 -34.78
N LYS A 710 -7.60 20.65 -34.48
CA LYS A 710 -6.54 20.82 -35.46
C LYS A 710 -5.87 19.51 -35.85
N SER A 711 -5.68 18.60 -34.90
CA SER A 711 -5.08 17.29 -35.15
C SER A 711 -6.08 16.29 -35.71
N GLY A 712 -7.37 16.40 -35.38
CA GLY A 712 -8.36 15.35 -35.60
C GLY A 712 -8.19 14.13 -34.68
N VAL A 713 -7.38 14.25 -33.62
CA VAL A 713 -7.04 13.20 -32.65
C VAL A 713 -7.49 13.69 -31.27
N SER A 714 -8.22 12.87 -30.52
CA SER A 714 -8.59 13.26 -29.14
C SER A 714 -7.36 13.23 -28.22
N TYR A 715 -7.40 14.01 -27.13
CA TYR A 715 -6.36 13.99 -26.11
C TYR A 715 -6.14 12.58 -25.57
N GLU A 716 -7.21 11.83 -25.31
CA GLU A 716 -7.10 10.46 -24.80
C GLU A 716 -6.44 9.50 -25.81
N GLN A 717 -6.78 9.61 -27.10
CA GLN A 717 -6.10 8.82 -28.14
C GLN A 717 -4.61 9.16 -28.22
N ALA A 718 -4.26 10.44 -28.13
CA ALA A 718 -2.88 10.88 -28.13
C ALA A 718 -2.11 10.45 -26.86
N ARG A 719 -2.76 10.48 -25.70
CA ARG A 719 -2.23 10.01 -24.42
C ARG A 719 -2.02 8.49 -24.40
N GLU A 720 -2.96 7.71 -24.93
CA GLU A 720 -2.75 6.27 -25.16
C GLU A 720 -1.58 6.01 -26.10
N GLY A 721 -1.45 6.81 -27.17
CA GLY A 721 -0.31 6.76 -28.08
C GLY A 721 1.02 7.12 -27.41
N TYR A 722 1.01 8.08 -26.48
CA TYR A 722 2.16 8.46 -25.66
C TYR A 722 2.60 7.30 -24.78
N ASP A 723 1.69 6.70 -24.01
CA ASP A 723 2.05 5.58 -23.13
C ASP A 723 2.56 4.38 -23.93
N ALA A 724 1.90 4.04 -25.04
CA ALA A 724 2.33 2.95 -25.93
C ALA A 724 3.72 3.21 -26.53
N ALA A 725 4.05 4.46 -26.87
CA ALA A 725 5.39 4.82 -27.35
C ALA A 725 6.47 4.61 -26.27
N HIS A 726 6.09 4.72 -24.99
CA HIS A 726 6.98 4.58 -23.84
C HIS A 726 6.98 3.16 -23.23
N ASP A 727 6.06 2.28 -23.64
CA ASP A 727 5.99 0.87 -23.22
C ASP A 727 7.20 0.04 -23.66
N GLY A 728 7.75 0.33 -24.84
CA GLY A 728 9.10 -0.09 -25.23
C GLY A 728 9.17 -0.84 -26.56
N GLN A 729 9.32 -0.10 -27.66
CA GLN A 729 9.92 -0.66 -28.88
C GLN A 729 11.46 -0.51 -28.82
N GLN A 730 12.13 -1.43 -28.12
CA GLN A 730 13.41 -1.92 -28.63
C GLN A 730 13.11 -3.09 -29.56
N GLU A 731 13.60 -3.06 -30.80
CA GLU A 731 13.53 -4.19 -31.73
C GLU A 731 14.10 -5.46 -31.06
N GLY A 732 13.22 -6.30 -30.50
CA GLY A 732 13.60 -7.51 -29.78
C GLY A 732 12.76 -7.80 -28.52
N TYR A 733 12.11 -6.79 -27.92
CA TYR A 733 11.18 -7.00 -26.80
C TYR A 733 9.86 -7.55 -27.34
N LYS A 734 9.44 -8.72 -26.83
CA LYS A 734 8.10 -9.27 -27.03
C LYS A 734 7.41 -9.26 -25.67
N PRO A 735 6.29 -8.55 -25.49
CA PRO A 735 5.48 -8.68 -24.29
C PRO A 735 5.16 -10.16 -24.03
N TYR A 736 5.33 -10.60 -22.78
CA TYR A 736 4.95 -11.96 -22.41
C TYR A 736 3.43 -12.07 -22.44
N HIS A 737 2.92 -12.77 -23.46
CA HIS A 737 1.55 -13.28 -23.45
C HIS A 737 1.57 -14.65 -22.79
N PRO A 738 0.87 -14.86 -21.66
CA PRO A 738 0.81 -16.18 -21.04
C PRO A 738 0.24 -17.20 -22.04
N PRO A 739 0.81 -18.41 -22.16
CA PRO A 739 0.19 -19.47 -22.94
C PRO A 739 -1.18 -19.78 -22.31
N PRO A 740 -2.22 -20.05 -23.13
CA PRO A 740 -3.51 -20.48 -22.61
C PRO A 740 -3.32 -21.80 -21.88
N THR A 741 -3.26 -21.74 -20.56
CA THR A 741 -3.31 -22.92 -19.70
C THR A 741 -4.77 -23.28 -19.52
N ALA A 742 -5.11 -24.57 -19.66
CA ALA A 742 -6.47 -25.10 -19.53
C ALA A 742 -7.08 -24.94 -18.12
N GLU A 743 -6.44 -24.15 -17.25
CA GLU A 743 -6.80 -23.93 -15.86
C GLU A 743 -7.42 -22.55 -15.60
N TYR A 744 -7.31 -21.62 -16.55
CA TYR A 744 -7.99 -20.31 -16.54
C TYR A 744 -9.02 -20.28 -17.67
N GLY A 745 -10.29 -20.05 -17.30
CA GLY A 745 -11.39 -19.97 -18.25
C GLY A 745 -11.12 -18.92 -19.33
N VAL A 746 -11.41 -19.30 -20.57
CA VAL A 746 -11.27 -18.48 -21.78
C VAL A 746 -12.07 -17.19 -21.62
N TYR A 747 -11.38 -16.06 -21.46
CA TYR A 747 -11.87 -14.80 -22.01
C TYR A 747 -11.27 -14.69 -23.41
N GLU A 748 -12.12 -14.68 -24.43
CA GLU A 748 -11.70 -14.30 -25.77
C GLU A 748 -11.17 -12.87 -25.73
N MET A 749 -9.84 -12.75 -25.63
CA MET A 749 -9.13 -11.51 -25.86
C MET A 749 -8.90 -11.41 -27.37
N ASP A 750 -9.49 -10.38 -27.97
CA ASP A 750 -9.26 -10.03 -29.37
C ASP A 750 -7.75 -9.74 -29.54
N GLY A 751 -7.08 -10.61 -30.29
CA GLY A 751 -5.64 -10.48 -30.56
C GLY A 751 -5.37 -9.24 -31.39
N GLY A 752 -4.84 -8.19 -30.76
CA GLY A 752 -4.41 -6.97 -31.41
C GLY A 752 -3.31 -7.25 -32.44
N ASP A 753 -3.68 -7.16 -33.71
CA ASP A 753 -2.80 -7.22 -34.88
C ASP A 753 -1.78 -6.06 -34.79
N GLY A 754 -0.48 -6.33 -34.92
CA GLY A 754 0.63 -5.37 -34.80
C GLY A 754 0.61 -4.19 -35.79
N ARG A 755 -0.46 -4.06 -36.59
CA ARG A 755 -0.79 -2.88 -37.40
C ARG A 755 -1.49 -1.77 -36.61
N GLN A 756 -2.12 -2.06 -35.47
CA GLN A 756 -2.80 -1.04 -34.64
C GLN A 756 -1.83 -0.13 -33.86
N GLU A 757 -0.71 -0.66 -33.37
CA GLU A 757 0.26 0.11 -32.56
C GLU A 757 0.97 1.23 -33.35
N GLN A 758 1.30 0.99 -34.64
CA GLN A 758 1.84 2.03 -35.51
C GLN A 758 0.84 3.20 -35.72
N GLY A 759 -0.47 2.92 -35.69
CA GLY A 759 -1.51 3.94 -35.76
C GLY A 759 -1.57 4.81 -34.50
N LYS A 760 -1.39 4.21 -33.31
CA LYS A 760 -1.42 4.93 -32.02
C LYS A 760 -0.23 5.87 -31.84
N GLN A 761 0.98 5.44 -32.21
CA GLN A 761 2.16 6.33 -32.16
C GLN A 761 2.03 7.51 -33.14
N GLY A 762 1.41 7.28 -34.30
CA GLY A 762 1.08 8.34 -35.25
C GLY A 762 0.09 9.38 -34.69
N GLN A 763 -0.91 8.92 -33.91
CA GLN A 763 -1.88 9.80 -33.25
C GLN A 763 -1.21 10.72 -32.22
N TYR A 764 -0.33 10.19 -31.38
CA TYR A 764 0.46 10.98 -30.43
C TYR A 764 1.28 12.07 -31.14
N GLN A 765 2.04 11.71 -32.18
CA GLN A 765 2.86 12.67 -32.93
C GLN A 765 1.99 13.76 -33.63
N GLN A 766 0.85 13.36 -34.18
CA GLN A 766 -0.09 14.27 -34.84
C GLN A 766 -0.70 15.28 -33.86
N TYR A 767 -1.09 14.83 -32.66
CA TYR A 767 -1.56 15.70 -31.60
C TYR A 767 -0.46 16.64 -31.11
N GLN A 768 0.73 16.10 -30.79
CA GLN A 768 1.88 16.87 -30.32
C GLN A 768 2.28 17.98 -31.32
N GLN A 769 2.26 17.68 -32.62
CA GLN A 769 2.51 18.67 -33.68
C GLN A 769 1.43 19.76 -33.73
N ALA A 770 0.15 19.42 -33.52
CA ALA A 770 -0.92 20.41 -33.47
C ALA A 770 -0.83 21.28 -32.21
N ALA A 771 -0.62 20.66 -31.05
CA ALA A 771 -0.51 21.29 -29.73
C ALA A 771 0.62 22.34 -29.69
N SER A 772 1.81 21.98 -30.17
CA SER A 772 2.96 22.91 -30.25
C SER A 772 2.71 24.16 -31.12
N GLN A 773 1.76 24.10 -32.05
CA GLN A 773 1.42 25.22 -32.93
C GLN A 773 0.30 26.11 -32.40
N ILE A 774 -0.36 25.74 -31.30
CA ILE A 774 -1.41 26.56 -30.69
C ILE A 774 -0.81 27.76 -29.95
N GLY A 775 0.46 27.65 -29.56
CA GLY A 775 1.22 28.72 -28.91
C GLY A 775 0.72 29.03 -27.51
N GLY A 776 1.57 29.67 -26.69
CA GLY A 776 1.30 30.02 -25.29
C GLY A 776 0.17 31.05 -25.12
N ARG A 777 -1.06 30.70 -25.47
CA ARG A 777 -2.25 31.45 -25.06
C ARG A 777 -2.31 31.39 -23.53
N HIS A 778 -2.07 32.55 -22.91
CA HIS A 778 -2.16 32.83 -21.48
C HIS A 778 -1.54 31.79 -20.51
N GLY A 779 -0.48 31.07 -20.91
CA GLY A 779 0.22 30.09 -20.07
C GLY A 779 -0.49 28.74 -19.88
N LEU A 780 -1.56 28.46 -20.63
CA LEU A 780 -2.31 27.20 -20.55
C LEU A 780 -1.93 26.21 -21.66
N GLY A 781 -1.40 26.72 -22.78
CA GLY A 781 -0.79 25.91 -23.83
C GLY A 781 0.70 25.66 -23.64
N ASP A 782 1.37 26.39 -22.74
CA ASP A 782 2.80 26.21 -22.43
C ASP A 782 3.05 25.35 -21.19
N GLY A 783 1.99 24.78 -20.61
CA GLY A 783 1.96 23.87 -19.47
C GLY A 783 2.34 24.47 -18.11
N ARG A 784 2.44 25.80 -17.96
CA ARG A 784 2.76 26.42 -16.67
C ARG A 784 1.66 26.19 -15.62
N TRP A 785 0.41 26.12 -16.05
CA TRP A 785 -0.77 26.01 -15.19
C TRP A 785 -1.53 24.69 -15.37
N ASP A 786 -0.82 23.63 -15.77
CA ASP A 786 -1.37 22.26 -15.84
C ASP A 786 -1.70 21.70 -14.45
N SER A 787 -0.99 22.19 -13.42
CA SER A 787 -1.31 22.06 -12.01
C SER A 787 -1.12 23.42 -11.32
N VAL A 788 -1.96 23.72 -10.33
CA VAL A 788 -1.90 24.90 -9.48
C VAL A 788 -1.49 24.56 -8.04
N SER A 789 -1.03 23.34 -7.80
CA SER A 789 -0.61 22.84 -6.49
C SER A 789 0.49 23.70 -5.81
N GLU A 790 1.28 24.45 -6.58
CA GLU A 790 2.24 25.40 -6.01
C GLU A 790 1.57 26.57 -5.26
N CYS A 791 0.31 26.92 -5.54
CA CYS A 791 -0.32 28.14 -5.02
C CYS A 791 -0.51 28.15 -3.49
N TYR A 792 -0.57 26.97 -2.88
CA TYR A 792 -0.67 26.82 -1.43
C TYR A 792 0.69 26.61 -0.75
N MET A 793 1.79 26.68 -1.49
CA MET A 793 3.17 26.52 -1.00
C MET A 793 3.90 27.86 -0.86
N LEU A 794 5.06 27.85 -0.20
CA LEU A 794 5.85 29.05 0.04
C LEU A 794 6.37 29.63 -1.28
N GLY A 795 6.07 30.90 -1.53
CA GLY A 795 6.49 31.60 -2.74
C GLY A 795 5.78 31.16 -4.01
N GLY A 796 4.74 30.32 -3.91
CA GLY A 796 3.85 29.99 -5.02
C GLY A 796 2.97 31.16 -5.45
N GLN A 797 2.45 31.10 -6.67
CA GLN A 797 1.55 32.12 -7.21
C GLN A 797 0.25 32.21 -6.39
N ASP A 798 -0.30 33.41 -6.25
CA ASP A 798 -1.65 33.57 -5.70
C ASP A 798 -2.68 33.03 -6.71
N ILE A 799 -3.53 32.08 -6.29
CA ILE A 799 -4.54 31.45 -7.14
C ILE A 799 -5.50 32.45 -7.80
N ARG A 800 -5.68 33.64 -7.20
CA ARG A 800 -6.52 34.72 -7.73
C ARG A 800 -5.96 35.32 -9.03
N GLU A 801 -4.65 35.26 -9.19
CA GLU A 801 -3.93 35.80 -10.35
C GLU A 801 -3.67 34.72 -11.43
N VAL A 802 -3.99 33.46 -11.15
CA VAL A 802 -3.79 32.36 -12.10
C VAL A 802 -4.84 32.44 -13.23
N PRO A 803 -4.42 32.51 -14.51
CA PRO A 803 -5.33 32.68 -15.65
C PRO A 803 -6.11 31.40 -15.99
N TRP A 804 -7.21 31.54 -16.75
CA TRP A 804 -8.00 30.43 -17.31
C TRP A 804 -8.56 30.75 -18.70
N GLU A 805 -8.72 29.72 -19.53
CA GLU A 805 -9.36 29.77 -20.85
C GLU A 805 -10.48 28.73 -20.93
N GLY A 806 -11.70 29.16 -21.26
CA GLY A 806 -12.87 28.28 -21.32
C GLY A 806 -14.16 28.94 -20.82
N GLY A 807 -14.06 30.08 -20.16
CA GLY A 807 -15.20 30.74 -19.53
C GLY A 807 -15.32 30.35 -18.06
N ALA A 808 -16.17 31.07 -17.32
CA ALA A 808 -16.20 30.99 -15.87
C ALA A 808 -16.67 29.63 -15.33
N MET A 809 -17.66 28.99 -15.96
CA MET A 809 -18.15 27.69 -15.48
C MET A 809 -17.13 26.57 -15.73
N ASP A 810 -16.50 26.55 -16.92
CA ASP A 810 -15.40 25.62 -17.23
C ASP A 810 -14.27 25.72 -16.21
N GLU A 811 -13.98 26.93 -15.68
CA GLU A 811 -12.95 27.08 -14.64
C GLU A 811 -13.37 26.48 -13.30
N ILE A 812 -14.61 26.74 -12.88
CA ILE A 812 -15.13 26.22 -11.60
C ILE A 812 -15.13 24.69 -11.66
N ASP A 813 -15.59 24.11 -12.77
CA ASP A 813 -15.66 22.67 -12.97
C ASP A 813 -14.26 22.04 -13.06
N ALA A 814 -13.21 22.80 -13.36
CA ALA A 814 -11.84 22.31 -13.41
C ALA A 814 -11.18 22.18 -12.02
N PHE A 815 -11.67 22.90 -11.01
CA PHE A 815 -11.13 22.79 -9.65
C PHE A 815 -11.54 21.48 -9.00
N VAL A 816 -10.54 20.79 -8.43
CA VAL A 816 -10.69 19.48 -7.79
C VAL A 816 -9.99 19.45 -6.43
N SER A 817 -10.46 18.60 -5.53
CA SER A 817 -9.82 18.30 -4.25
C SER A 817 -9.90 16.82 -3.92
N GLU A 818 -8.80 16.28 -3.39
CA GLU A 818 -8.72 14.91 -2.91
C GLU A 818 -7.98 14.84 -1.56
N GLU A 819 -8.23 13.78 -0.79
CA GLU A 819 -7.38 13.44 0.35
C GLU A 819 -5.94 13.22 -0.12
N LEU A 820 -4.98 13.73 0.65
CA LEU A 820 -3.58 13.37 0.48
C LEU A 820 -3.32 12.14 1.35
N TYR A 821 -3.11 10.99 0.70
CA TYR A 821 -3.04 9.71 1.39
C TYR A 821 -1.76 9.59 2.21
N ILE A 822 -1.93 9.45 3.53
CA ILE A 822 -0.83 9.29 4.47
C ILE A 822 -0.45 7.81 4.52
N HIS A 823 0.66 7.47 3.87
CA HIS A 823 1.20 6.11 3.88
C HIS A 823 2.44 5.94 4.77
N SER A 824 3.01 7.05 5.28
CA SER A 824 4.09 7.04 6.27
C SER A 824 3.85 6.03 7.40
N LYS A 825 4.92 5.43 7.92
CA LYS A 825 4.93 4.72 9.22
C LYS A 825 6.07 5.26 10.07
N LEU A 826 5.82 6.42 10.69
CA LEU A 826 6.81 7.26 11.35
C LEU A 826 6.37 7.61 12.77
N LEU A 827 7.31 7.56 13.71
CA LEU A 827 7.19 8.19 15.02
C LEU A 827 8.44 9.02 15.29
N ILE A 828 8.26 10.24 15.79
CA ILE A 828 9.32 11.12 16.28
C ILE A 828 9.00 11.51 17.72
N ALA A 829 9.90 11.22 18.66
CA ALA A 829 9.77 11.59 20.06
C ALA A 829 10.85 12.59 20.46
N ASP A 830 10.42 13.69 21.06
CA ASP A 830 11.26 14.72 21.71
C ASP A 830 12.37 15.32 20.83
N ASP A 831 12.24 15.27 19.50
CA ASP A 831 13.33 15.62 18.56
C ASP A 831 14.64 14.86 18.86
N GLN A 832 14.53 13.62 19.33
CA GLN A 832 15.67 12.81 19.77
C GLN A 832 15.64 11.40 19.19
N THR A 833 14.46 10.80 19.13
CA THR A 833 14.29 9.42 18.66
C THR A 833 13.32 9.39 17.49
N VAL A 834 13.70 8.68 16.43
CA VAL A 834 12.84 8.40 15.28
C VAL A 834 12.63 6.90 15.15
N ILE A 835 11.39 6.46 14.94
CA ILE A 835 11.07 5.11 14.46
C ILE A 835 10.51 5.25 13.04
N CYS A 836 11.09 4.57 12.08
CA CYS A 836 10.63 4.58 10.68
C CYS A 836 10.71 3.17 10.10
N GLY A 837 9.73 2.77 9.31
CA GLY A 837 9.67 1.43 8.73
C GLY A 837 8.41 1.19 7.91
N SER A 838 7.99 -0.07 7.87
CA SER A 838 6.79 -0.51 7.15
C SER A 838 5.57 -0.79 8.03
N ALA A 839 5.77 -0.94 9.34
CA ALA A 839 4.73 -1.39 10.27
C ALA A 839 3.67 -0.32 10.55
N ASN A 840 2.42 -0.64 10.20
CA ASN A 840 1.27 0.20 10.54
C ASN A 840 0.92 0.10 12.03
N MET A 841 0.16 1.06 12.56
CA MET A 841 -0.39 0.98 13.92
C MET A 841 -1.67 0.15 13.91
N ASN A 842 -1.51 -1.17 13.81
CA ASN A 842 -2.59 -2.15 13.74
C ASN A 842 -2.08 -3.54 14.20
N ASP A 843 -2.95 -4.48 14.56
CA ASP A 843 -2.58 -5.82 15.02
C ASP A 843 -1.78 -6.57 13.95
N ARG A 844 -2.20 -6.46 12.68
CA ARG A 844 -1.53 -7.06 11.52
C ARG A 844 -0.02 -6.75 11.47
N SER A 845 0.39 -5.56 11.86
CA SER A 845 1.81 -5.16 11.82
C SER A 845 2.51 -5.31 13.17
N GLN A 846 1.79 -5.17 14.29
CA GLN A 846 2.39 -5.03 15.62
C GLN A 846 2.56 -6.35 16.37
N LEU A 847 1.72 -7.38 16.10
CA LEU A 847 1.74 -8.63 16.87
C LEU A 847 2.86 -9.60 16.51
N GLY A 848 3.47 -9.45 15.33
CA GLY A 848 4.60 -10.28 14.88
C GLY A 848 4.22 -11.59 14.17
N ASP A 849 3.04 -12.12 14.44
CA ASP A 849 2.53 -13.40 13.90
C ASP A 849 1.62 -13.26 12.68
N HIS A 850 1.37 -12.02 12.25
CA HIS A 850 0.59 -11.65 11.08
C HIS A 850 1.54 -11.24 9.93
N ASP A 851 1.44 -10.02 9.41
CA ASP A 851 2.33 -9.54 8.34
C ASP A 851 3.77 -9.44 8.85
N SER A 852 4.73 -9.71 7.96
CA SER A 852 6.12 -9.45 8.28
C SER A 852 6.48 -7.99 7.97
N GLU A 853 7.18 -7.35 8.90
CA GLU A 853 7.49 -5.92 8.87
C GLU A 853 8.91 -5.65 9.38
N ILE A 854 9.48 -4.52 8.97
CA ILE A 854 10.81 -4.04 9.42
C ILE A 854 10.71 -2.57 9.83
N ALA A 855 11.41 -2.20 10.90
CA ALA A 855 11.55 -0.81 11.33
C ALA A 855 12.94 -0.55 11.93
N ILE A 856 13.37 0.71 11.87
CA ILE A 856 14.61 1.18 12.48
C ILE A 856 14.31 2.26 13.51
N ILE A 857 14.94 2.14 14.68
CA ILE A 857 14.98 3.18 15.70
C ILE A 857 16.28 3.93 15.51
N VAL A 858 16.21 5.25 15.32
CA VAL A 858 17.36 6.14 15.10
C VAL A 858 17.48 7.11 16.28
N GLN A 859 18.67 7.15 16.87
CA GLN A 859 19.08 8.08 17.92
C GLN A 859 20.41 8.69 17.49
N ASP A 860 20.32 9.80 16.77
CA ASP A 860 21.49 10.47 16.21
C ASP A 860 22.18 11.34 17.27
N GLN A 861 23.50 11.14 17.40
CA GLN A 861 24.33 11.79 18.41
C GLN A 861 24.81 13.18 17.98
N ASP A 862 24.60 13.58 16.72
CA ASP A 862 24.82 14.96 16.29
C ASP A 862 23.70 15.86 16.83
N LEU A 863 24.06 16.75 17.75
CA LEU A 863 23.11 17.60 18.48
C LEU A 863 23.17 19.05 18.01
N VAL A 864 22.00 19.63 17.73
CA VAL A 864 21.81 21.04 17.40
C VAL A 864 21.08 21.78 18.52
N ASP A 865 21.30 23.09 18.58
CA ASP A 865 20.53 23.96 19.48
C ASP A 865 19.12 24.17 18.93
N SER A 866 18.13 24.03 19.80
CA SER A 866 16.70 24.16 19.54
C SER A 866 16.01 24.77 20.76
N GLU A 867 14.69 24.87 20.70
CA GLU A 867 13.83 25.24 21.81
C GLU A 867 12.75 24.16 22.03
N MET A 868 12.31 24.03 23.28
CA MET A 868 11.22 23.14 23.69
C MET A 868 10.45 23.82 24.83
N ASP A 869 9.21 24.22 24.55
CA ASP A 869 8.37 25.04 25.45
C ASP A 869 9.09 26.34 25.90
N GLY A 870 9.70 27.04 24.95
CA GLY A 870 10.42 28.30 25.14
C GLY A 870 11.75 28.17 25.90
N ARG A 871 12.22 26.94 26.16
CA ARG A 871 13.48 26.69 26.87
C ARG A 871 14.54 26.16 25.91
N PRO A 872 15.82 26.53 26.09
CA PRO A 872 16.92 25.94 25.32
C PRO A 872 16.90 24.41 25.42
N TYR A 873 16.99 23.76 24.27
CA TYR A 873 16.92 22.31 24.15
C TYR A 873 17.97 21.82 23.16
N ARG A 874 18.65 20.72 23.49
CA ARG A 874 19.57 20.05 22.57
C ARG A 874 18.77 19.00 21.83
N ALA A 875 18.60 19.16 20.53
CA ALA A 875 17.85 18.25 19.67
C ALA A 875 18.81 17.43 18.80
N SER A 876 18.43 16.20 18.46
CA SER A 876 19.12 15.41 17.43
C SER A 876 18.94 16.06 16.07
N ARG A 877 20.03 16.28 15.34
CA ARG A 877 20.01 16.88 13.99
C ARG A 877 19.11 16.08 13.06
N PHE A 878 19.24 14.75 13.07
CA PHE A 878 18.40 13.89 12.25
C PHE A 878 16.90 14.06 12.59
N ALA A 879 16.54 13.89 13.86
CA ALA A 879 15.14 13.92 14.28
C ALA A 879 14.50 15.31 14.06
N THR A 880 15.19 16.39 14.48
CA THR A 880 14.65 17.73 14.36
C THR A 880 14.62 18.25 12.92
N SER A 881 15.54 17.86 12.04
CA SER A 881 15.47 18.26 10.63
C SER A 881 14.30 17.58 9.92
N LEU A 882 14.12 16.27 10.11
CA LEU A 882 13.01 15.52 9.54
C LEU A 882 11.65 16.08 10.00
N ARG A 883 11.48 16.28 11.31
CA ARG A 883 10.23 16.78 11.89
C ARG A 883 9.91 18.18 11.39
N ARG A 884 10.90 19.07 11.29
CA ARG A 884 10.69 20.43 10.77
C ARG A 884 10.40 20.46 9.27
N GLU A 885 11.04 19.61 8.48
CA GLU A 885 10.75 19.47 7.05
C GLU A 885 9.28 19.08 6.86
N ILE A 886 8.82 18.05 7.56
CA ILE A 886 7.43 17.57 7.48
C ILE A 886 6.45 18.65 7.95
N PHE A 887 6.72 19.32 9.08
CA PHE A 887 5.84 20.38 9.58
C PHE A 887 5.74 21.55 8.58
N ARG A 888 6.86 21.94 7.98
CA ARG A 888 6.86 23.00 6.96
C ARG A 888 6.12 22.56 5.72
N LYS A 889 6.23 21.31 5.28
CA LYS A 889 5.44 20.76 4.17
C LYS A 889 3.95 20.92 4.43
N HIS A 890 3.46 20.40 5.56
CA HIS A 890 2.04 20.40 5.90
C HIS A 890 1.46 21.79 6.13
N LEU A 891 2.28 22.75 6.55
CA LEU A 891 1.90 24.15 6.74
C LEU A 891 2.03 25.03 5.48
N GLY A 892 2.61 24.51 4.39
CA GLY A 892 2.86 25.28 3.16
C GLY A 892 4.05 26.24 3.28
N LEU A 893 5.01 25.92 4.14
CA LEU A 893 6.23 26.69 4.43
C LEU A 893 7.48 26.16 3.69
N LEU A 894 7.30 25.21 2.77
CA LEU A 894 8.31 24.79 1.81
C LEU A 894 8.03 25.37 0.44
N LYS A 895 9.09 25.61 -0.33
CA LYS A 895 8.95 25.95 -1.74
C LYS A 895 8.53 24.70 -2.53
N PRO A 896 7.80 24.85 -3.64
CA PRO A 896 7.51 23.74 -4.55
C PRO A 896 8.79 23.03 -4.97
N GLN A 897 8.81 21.70 -4.85
CA GLN A 897 9.96 20.89 -5.24
C GLN A 897 10.04 20.79 -6.76
N GLN A 898 11.23 21.06 -7.30
CA GLN A 898 11.51 20.97 -8.74
C GLN A 898 12.13 19.60 -9.06
N MET A 899 11.32 18.69 -9.56
CA MET A 899 11.73 17.30 -9.88
C MET A 899 12.84 17.19 -10.92
N ASP A 900 13.01 18.19 -11.78
CA ASP A 900 14.03 18.24 -12.84
C ASP A 900 15.32 18.97 -12.43
N ARG A 901 15.37 19.49 -11.20
CA ARG A 901 16.53 20.17 -10.61
C ARG A 901 16.92 19.51 -9.29
N PRO A 902 17.47 18.29 -9.34
CA PRO A 902 17.89 17.57 -8.13
C PRO A 902 18.95 18.38 -7.38
N ASP A 903 18.83 18.39 -6.06
CA ASP A 903 19.84 18.93 -5.15
C ASP A 903 20.44 17.81 -4.29
N SER A 904 21.21 18.17 -3.25
CA SER A 904 21.81 17.18 -2.36
C SER A 904 20.80 16.28 -1.65
N ASN A 905 19.52 16.68 -1.50
CA ASN A 905 18.47 15.87 -0.88
C ASN A 905 17.98 14.74 -1.80
N PHE A 906 18.32 14.75 -3.09
CA PHE A 906 18.00 13.69 -4.06
C PHE A 906 19.08 12.61 -4.13
N GLU A 907 20.30 12.91 -3.68
CA GLU A 907 21.40 11.95 -3.70
C GLU A 907 21.22 10.87 -2.61
N PRO A 908 21.74 9.64 -2.82
CA PRO A 908 21.87 8.65 -1.77
C PRO A 908 22.84 9.12 -0.67
N ILE A 909 23.06 8.26 0.32
CA ILE A 909 23.98 8.54 1.40
C ILE A 909 25.42 8.79 0.90
N GLY A 910 26.15 9.66 1.60
CA GLY A 910 27.41 10.27 1.14
C GLY A 910 27.26 11.76 0.83
N SER A 911 26.03 12.24 0.66
CA SER A 911 25.66 13.66 0.67
C SER A 911 24.62 13.89 1.79
N PRO A 912 24.89 14.72 2.81
CA PRO A 912 23.95 14.94 3.91
C PRO A 912 22.66 15.61 3.45
N ASN A 913 21.58 15.50 4.23
CA ASN A 913 20.41 16.33 4.00
C ASN A 913 20.80 17.81 4.13
N TYR A 914 20.51 18.61 3.11
CA TYR A 914 20.56 20.06 3.20
C TYR A 914 19.29 20.56 3.89
N TYR A 915 19.48 21.43 4.89
CA TYR A 915 18.41 22.08 5.63
C TYR A 915 18.81 23.52 5.95
N ASP A 916 17.91 24.48 5.72
CA ASP A 916 18.11 25.92 5.84
C ASP A 916 17.91 26.43 7.28
N TRP A 917 18.73 25.94 8.22
CA TRP A 917 18.67 26.32 9.64
C TRP A 917 18.63 27.84 9.86
N GLY A 918 17.66 28.29 10.66
CA GLY A 918 17.51 29.70 11.04
C GLY A 918 16.72 30.57 10.05
N SER A 919 16.17 29.99 8.97
CA SER A 919 15.24 30.70 8.09
C SER A 919 13.99 31.18 8.83
N GLU A 920 13.20 32.06 8.21
CA GLU A 920 11.95 32.54 8.82
C GLU A 920 10.96 31.39 9.03
N GLU A 921 10.89 30.48 8.07
CA GLU A 921 10.02 29.32 8.09
C GLU A 921 10.50 28.24 9.06
N ASP A 922 11.82 28.02 9.17
CA ASP A 922 12.40 27.13 10.19
C ASP A 922 12.05 27.58 11.61
N ARG A 923 12.18 28.88 11.90
CA ARG A 923 11.90 29.45 13.23
C ARG A 923 10.44 29.27 13.66
N GLN A 924 9.50 29.26 12.72
CA GLN A 924 8.07 29.08 13.01
C GLN A 924 7.73 27.67 13.49
N VAL A 925 8.52 26.68 13.11
CA VAL A 925 8.31 25.28 13.50
C VAL A 925 9.34 24.79 14.51
N ALA A 926 10.34 25.59 14.89
CA ALA A 926 11.48 25.13 15.68
C ALA A 926 11.07 24.48 17.02
N ASP A 927 10.18 25.14 17.77
CA ASP A 927 9.63 24.66 19.04
C ASP A 927 8.21 24.08 18.84
N PRO A 928 8.06 22.74 18.85
CA PRO A 928 6.78 22.07 18.64
C PRO A 928 5.81 22.21 19.82
N LEU A 929 6.26 22.72 20.98
CA LEU A 929 5.43 22.95 22.16
C LEU A 929 5.07 24.42 22.37
N SER A 930 5.67 25.36 21.64
CA SER A 930 5.35 26.79 21.80
C SER A 930 3.86 27.07 21.52
N ASP A 931 3.26 28.00 22.26
CA ASP A 931 1.86 28.37 22.06
C ASP A 931 1.63 29.00 20.68
N GLN A 932 2.66 29.68 20.14
CA GLN A 932 2.65 30.22 18.79
C GLN A 932 2.54 29.11 17.74
N PHE A 933 3.41 28.09 17.81
CA PHE A 933 3.35 26.96 16.90
C PHE A 933 2.01 26.21 17.03
N GLN A 934 1.59 25.89 18.25
CA GLN A 934 0.34 25.18 18.51
C GLN A 934 -0.87 25.96 17.97
N SER A 935 -0.89 27.28 18.11
CA SER A 935 -1.96 28.13 17.56
C SER A 935 -1.93 28.13 16.04
N MET A 936 -0.74 28.26 15.42
CA MET A 936 -0.57 28.24 13.97
C MET A 936 -1.01 26.89 13.36
N TRP A 937 -0.56 25.77 13.93
CA TRP A 937 -0.91 24.42 13.47
C TRP A 937 -2.42 24.19 13.51
N ASN A 938 -3.04 24.47 14.65
CA ASN A 938 -4.47 24.26 14.85
C ASN A 938 -5.32 25.21 13.99
N TRP A 939 -4.92 26.48 13.89
CA TRP A 939 -5.60 27.44 13.04
C TRP A 939 -5.51 27.03 11.58
N ARG A 940 -4.33 26.56 11.12
CA ARG A 940 -4.14 26.10 9.74
C ARG A 940 -5.05 24.92 9.41
N ALA A 941 -5.06 23.90 10.27
CA ALA A 941 -5.92 22.73 10.11
C ALA A 941 -7.40 23.15 9.97
N LYS A 942 -7.88 24.00 10.88
CA LYS A 942 -9.26 24.49 10.90
C LYS A 942 -9.61 25.33 9.66
N ALA A 943 -8.76 26.31 9.32
CA ALA A 943 -9.00 27.21 8.19
C ALA A 943 -9.05 26.44 6.86
N ASN A 944 -8.14 25.48 6.67
CA ASN A 944 -8.14 24.61 5.50
C ASN A 944 -9.41 23.73 5.49
N THR A 945 -9.79 23.10 6.60
CA THR A 945 -11.02 22.29 6.70
C THR A 945 -12.26 23.10 6.32
N GLU A 946 -12.39 24.34 6.81
CA GLU A 946 -13.50 25.24 6.48
C GLU A 946 -13.52 25.62 4.99
N ALA A 947 -12.35 25.90 4.40
CA ALA A 947 -12.23 26.21 2.98
C ALA A 947 -12.65 25.00 2.10
N PHE A 948 -12.11 23.81 2.37
CA PHE A 948 -12.46 22.60 1.63
C PHE A 948 -13.93 22.22 1.80
N THR A 949 -14.48 22.35 3.03
CA THR A 949 -15.91 22.13 3.31
C THR A 949 -16.79 23.03 2.47
N LYS A 950 -16.45 24.31 2.37
CA LYS A 950 -17.25 25.29 1.62
C LYS A 950 -17.19 25.07 0.11
N VAL A 951 -16.00 24.75 -0.42
CA VAL A 951 -15.78 24.64 -1.87
C VAL A 951 -16.19 23.27 -2.41
N PHE A 952 -15.82 22.17 -1.74
CA PHE A 952 -15.92 20.81 -2.28
C PHE A 952 -16.87 19.88 -1.51
N GLN A 953 -17.30 20.25 -0.30
CA GLN A 953 -18.11 19.41 0.60
C GLN A 953 -17.62 17.94 0.71
N PRO A 954 -16.34 17.71 1.06
CA PRO A 954 -15.81 16.36 1.15
C PRO A 954 -16.43 15.58 2.30
N VAL A 955 -16.47 14.25 2.14
CA VAL A 955 -16.64 13.31 3.26
C VAL A 955 -15.34 12.56 3.47
N PRO A 956 -15.02 12.18 4.73
CA PRO A 956 -15.80 12.34 5.96
C PRO A 956 -15.82 13.78 6.52
N SER A 957 -16.83 14.08 7.34
CA SER A 957 -17.04 15.41 7.94
C SER A 957 -17.75 15.33 9.30
N ASP A 958 -17.35 16.16 10.26
CA ASP A 958 -18.00 16.25 11.59
C ASP A 958 -19.44 16.79 11.56
N ALA A 959 -19.85 17.36 10.43
CA ALA A 959 -21.24 17.77 10.17
C ALA A 959 -22.16 16.58 9.88
N VAL A 960 -21.61 15.41 9.56
CA VAL A 960 -22.36 14.21 9.16
C VAL A 960 -22.24 13.13 10.23
N ARG A 961 -23.23 13.03 11.12
CA ARG A 961 -23.21 12.15 12.30
C ARG A 961 -23.99 10.86 12.13
N ASN A 962 -24.81 10.75 11.08
CA ASN A 962 -25.63 9.58 10.76
C ASN A 962 -25.88 9.48 9.25
N TRP A 963 -26.41 8.35 8.78
CA TRP A 963 -26.62 8.08 7.34
C TRP A 963 -27.63 9.02 6.70
N LYS A 964 -28.62 9.50 7.46
CA LYS A 964 -29.56 10.50 6.98
C LYS A 964 -28.85 11.83 6.64
N GLN A 965 -27.97 12.29 7.53
CA GLN A 965 -27.17 13.48 7.28
C GLN A 965 -26.18 13.26 6.14
N TYR A 966 -25.68 12.03 5.96
CA TYR A 966 -24.83 11.67 4.82
C TYR A 966 -25.59 11.85 3.50
N ASP A 967 -26.84 11.39 3.43
CA ASP A 967 -27.67 11.54 2.23
C ASP A 967 -27.95 13.01 1.90
N GLU A 968 -28.27 13.82 2.91
CA GLU A 968 -28.58 15.25 2.78
C GLU A 968 -27.34 16.08 2.41
N TYR A 969 -26.17 15.72 2.94
CA TYR A 969 -24.91 16.45 2.76
C TYR A 969 -24.14 16.02 1.51
N TYR A 970 -24.07 14.71 1.22
CA TYR A 970 -23.18 14.13 0.21
C TYR A 970 -23.95 13.43 -0.92
N SER A 971 -24.78 12.43 -0.61
CA SER A 971 -25.40 11.60 -1.67
C SER A 971 -26.34 12.39 -2.58
N ARG A 972 -27.03 13.44 -2.10
CA ARG A 972 -27.84 14.29 -2.99
C ARG A 972 -27.04 14.99 -4.08
N LEU A 973 -25.74 15.19 -3.86
CA LEU A 973 -24.85 15.94 -4.74
C LEU A 973 -24.11 15.00 -5.69
N PHE A 974 -23.60 13.89 -5.15
CA PHE A 974 -22.59 13.07 -5.83
C PHE A 974 -23.06 11.66 -6.21
N ALA A 975 -24.19 11.17 -5.68
CA ALA A 975 -24.71 9.85 -6.03
C ALA A 975 -25.66 9.93 -7.24
N GLU A 976 -25.65 8.89 -8.08
CA GLU A 976 -26.69 8.67 -9.09
C GLU A 976 -28.01 8.31 -8.40
N GLN A 977 -29.13 8.87 -8.87
CA GLN A 977 -30.45 8.67 -8.24
C GLN A 977 -31.44 7.97 -9.15
N GLY A 978 -32.17 6.97 -8.66
CA GLY A 978 -33.23 6.27 -9.39
C GLY A 978 -32.98 4.77 -9.51
N ASP A 979 -33.98 4.04 -10.00
CA ASP A 979 -33.89 2.58 -10.16
C ASP A 979 -32.89 2.20 -11.26
N LYS A 980 -32.44 0.92 -11.26
CA LYS A 980 -31.46 0.38 -12.23
C LYS A 980 -31.77 0.71 -13.71
N ASN A 981 -33.04 0.94 -14.05
CA ASN A 981 -33.50 1.23 -15.41
C ASN A 981 -33.70 2.73 -15.73
N ASN A 982 -33.58 3.63 -14.75
CA ASN A 982 -33.81 5.06 -14.92
C ASN A 982 -33.00 5.88 -13.91
N LYS A 983 -31.67 5.85 -14.06
CA LYS A 983 -30.75 6.61 -13.22
C LYS A 983 -30.64 8.06 -13.71
N THR A 984 -30.85 8.98 -12.79
CA THR A 984 -30.51 10.40 -12.91
C THR A 984 -29.03 10.54 -12.54
N PRO A 985 -28.21 11.19 -13.39
CA PRO A 985 -26.80 11.38 -13.09
C PRO A 985 -26.61 12.25 -11.83
N ALA A 986 -25.46 12.07 -11.18
CA ALA A 986 -25.04 12.92 -10.07
C ALA A 986 -25.06 14.40 -10.49
N LYS A 987 -25.39 15.29 -9.53
CA LYS A 987 -25.44 16.73 -9.80
C LYS A 987 -24.04 17.31 -10.01
N TYR A 988 -23.08 16.81 -9.26
CA TYR A 988 -21.67 17.19 -9.31
C TYR A 988 -20.80 15.95 -9.39
N LYS A 989 -19.62 16.08 -9.99
CA LYS A 989 -18.59 15.04 -9.95
C LYS A 989 -17.91 15.05 -8.58
N VAL A 990 -17.59 13.87 -8.05
CA VAL A 990 -16.89 13.73 -6.75
C VAL A 990 -15.57 14.50 -6.78
N GLY A 991 -15.31 15.29 -5.73
CA GLY A 991 -14.08 16.08 -5.61
C GLY A 991 -14.10 17.43 -6.33
N HIS A 992 -15.11 17.72 -7.16
CA HIS A 992 -15.25 19.01 -7.84
C HIS A 992 -16.01 20.03 -7.00
N VAL A 993 -15.95 21.31 -7.42
CA VAL A 993 -16.61 22.41 -6.72
C VAL A 993 -18.14 22.23 -6.69
N VAL A 994 -18.74 22.41 -5.51
CA VAL A 994 -20.19 22.44 -5.35
C VAL A 994 -20.71 23.85 -5.65
N THR A 995 -21.14 24.07 -6.89
CA THR A 995 -21.49 25.42 -7.39
C THR A 995 -22.73 26.02 -6.73
N GLU A 996 -23.57 25.23 -6.05
CA GLU A 996 -24.71 25.72 -5.25
C GLU A 996 -24.29 26.71 -4.15
N ASN A 997 -23.04 26.67 -3.70
CA ASN A 997 -22.52 27.52 -2.63
C ASN A 997 -22.03 28.90 -3.13
N PHE A 998 -22.10 29.16 -4.44
CA PHE A 998 -21.44 30.28 -5.10
C PHE A 998 -22.35 31.04 -6.06
N SER A 999 -22.01 32.30 -6.31
CA SER A 999 -22.63 33.09 -7.38
C SER A 999 -22.41 32.45 -8.76
N GLN A 1000 -23.30 32.71 -9.73
CA GLN A 1000 -23.11 32.22 -11.09
C GLN A 1000 -22.08 33.06 -11.87
N GLY A 1001 -21.42 32.43 -12.86
CA GLY A 1001 -20.49 33.11 -13.77
C GLY A 1001 -19.18 33.54 -13.09
N GLU A 1002 -18.57 34.62 -13.59
CA GLU A 1002 -17.24 35.08 -13.12
C GLU A 1002 -17.19 35.41 -11.64
N GLN A 1003 -18.30 35.87 -11.07
CA GLN A 1003 -18.37 36.20 -9.64
C GLN A 1003 -18.17 34.94 -8.78
N GLY A 1004 -18.73 33.80 -9.18
CA GLY A 1004 -18.53 32.52 -8.49
C GLY A 1004 -17.08 32.06 -8.54
N VAL A 1005 -16.42 32.18 -9.70
CA VAL A 1005 -14.98 31.88 -9.84
C VAL A 1005 -14.15 32.70 -8.86
N ARG A 1006 -14.43 34.01 -8.77
CA ARG A 1006 -13.71 34.90 -7.86
C ARG A 1006 -13.92 34.51 -6.40
N GLU A 1007 -15.14 34.14 -6.03
CA GLU A 1007 -15.46 33.65 -4.68
C GLU A 1007 -14.72 32.35 -4.35
N VAL A 1008 -14.68 31.39 -5.27
CA VAL A 1008 -13.94 30.12 -5.11
C VAL A 1008 -12.44 30.41 -4.95
N LYS A 1009 -11.84 31.20 -5.85
CA LYS A 1009 -10.41 31.57 -5.78
C LYS A 1009 -10.07 32.35 -4.51
N GLU A 1010 -10.95 33.24 -4.05
CA GLU A 1010 -10.74 33.97 -2.79
C GLU A 1010 -10.66 33.00 -1.61
N ILE A 1011 -11.54 32.00 -1.54
CA ILE A 1011 -11.48 30.98 -0.48
C ILE A 1011 -10.23 30.11 -0.63
N LEU A 1012 -9.94 29.60 -1.83
CA LEU A 1012 -8.76 28.77 -2.06
C LEU A 1012 -7.45 29.51 -1.78
N SER A 1013 -7.41 30.83 -1.95
CA SER A 1013 -6.23 31.66 -1.63
C SER A 1013 -5.85 31.63 -0.13
N THR A 1014 -6.82 31.29 0.73
CA THR A 1014 -6.61 31.16 2.19
C THR A 1014 -5.96 29.83 2.57
N VAL A 1015 -6.06 28.81 1.72
CA VAL A 1015 -5.45 27.50 1.93
C VAL A 1015 -3.93 27.62 1.82
N LYS A 1016 -3.21 27.08 2.80
CA LYS A 1016 -1.75 26.85 2.69
C LYS A 1016 -1.41 25.47 3.21
N GLY A 1017 -0.43 24.83 2.57
CA GLY A 1017 -0.11 23.43 2.82
C GLY A 1017 -1.33 22.54 2.68
N THR A 1018 -1.31 21.41 3.37
CA THR A 1018 -2.28 20.32 3.21
C THR A 1018 -2.95 19.89 4.51
N LEU A 1019 -2.54 20.47 5.65
CA LEU A 1019 -3.05 20.12 6.97
C LEU A 1019 -4.55 20.43 7.12
N VAL A 1020 -5.33 19.45 7.59
CA VAL A 1020 -6.77 19.56 7.90
C VAL A 1020 -7.10 18.82 9.22
N GLU A 1021 -8.23 19.17 9.84
CA GLU A 1021 -8.72 18.49 11.04
C GLU A 1021 -9.30 17.11 10.72
N MET A 1022 -8.96 16.11 11.53
CA MET A 1022 -9.55 14.76 11.43
C MET A 1022 -11.02 14.80 11.88
N PRO A 1023 -11.98 14.29 11.07
CA PRO A 1023 -13.40 14.29 11.42
C PRO A 1023 -13.73 13.14 12.39
N LEU A 1024 -13.65 13.42 13.69
CA LEU A 1024 -13.84 12.45 14.78
C LEU A 1024 -15.32 12.18 15.13
N LEU A 1025 -16.24 13.00 14.63
CA LEU A 1025 -17.68 12.90 14.85
C LEU A 1025 -18.45 12.31 13.66
N PHE A 1026 -17.75 12.00 12.57
CA PHE A 1026 -18.36 11.40 11.39
C PHE A 1026 -19.05 10.06 11.71
N LEU A 1027 -20.33 9.94 11.36
CA LEU A 1027 -21.18 8.77 11.59
C LEU A 1027 -21.17 8.25 13.04
N LYS A 1028 -20.90 9.09 14.03
CA LYS A 1028 -20.80 8.67 15.45
C LYS A 1028 -22.09 8.11 16.06
N GLU A 1029 -23.24 8.32 15.41
CA GLU A 1029 -24.56 7.85 15.85
C GLU A 1029 -24.95 6.53 15.19
N GLU A 1030 -24.06 5.95 14.37
CA GLU A 1030 -24.26 4.72 13.61
C GLU A 1030 -23.23 3.66 14.03
N ASP A 1031 -23.62 2.40 13.90
CA ASP A 1031 -22.69 1.29 13.69
C ASP A 1031 -22.25 1.39 12.23
N ILE A 1032 -20.99 1.75 12.00
CA ILE A 1032 -20.53 2.15 10.66
C ILE A 1032 -20.38 0.90 9.80
N ALA A 1033 -19.85 -0.19 10.34
CA ALA A 1033 -19.64 -1.38 9.55
C ALA A 1033 -20.93 -2.19 9.33
N GLN A 1034 -21.89 -2.16 10.26
CA GLN A 1034 -23.06 -3.04 10.31
C GLN A 1034 -22.66 -4.52 10.29
N GLU A 1035 -22.86 -5.25 11.39
CA GLU A 1035 -22.59 -6.70 11.45
C GLU A 1035 -23.25 -7.45 10.27
N GLY A 1036 -22.44 -8.21 9.51
CA GLY A 1036 -22.86 -8.87 8.27
C GLY A 1036 -21.99 -10.08 7.89
N PHE A 1037 -22.26 -10.71 6.74
CA PHE A 1037 -21.49 -11.89 6.30
C PHE A 1037 -20.00 -11.59 6.03
N GLY A 1038 -19.63 -10.34 5.73
CA GLY A 1038 -18.24 -9.92 5.47
C GLY A 1038 -17.46 -9.40 6.69
N LEU A 1039 -18.15 -8.85 7.70
CA LEU A 1039 -17.57 -8.46 9.00
C LEU A 1039 -18.28 -9.21 10.11
N ASN A 1040 -17.57 -10.16 10.71
CA ASN A 1040 -18.02 -10.96 11.82
C ASN A 1040 -16.81 -11.41 12.65
N ALA A 1041 -17.07 -12.07 13.79
CA ALA A 1041 -16.04 -12.59 14.70
C ALA A 1041 -14.95 -13.48 14.04
N PHE A 1042 -15.12 -13.89 12.78
CA PHE A 1042 -14.16 -14.68 12.01
C PHE A 1042 -13.31 -13.85 11.03
N THR A 1043 -13.78 -12.68 10.58
CA THR A 1043 -13.07 -11.78 9.64
C THR A 1043 -12.58 -10.49 10.28
N GLU A 1044 -12.99 -10.19 11.50
CA GLU A 1044 -12.55 -9.03 12.29
C GLU A 1044 -11.01 -8.89 12.36
N ASP A 1045 -10.29 -9.99 12.62
CA ASP A 1045 -8.81 -10.02 12.70
C ASP A 1045 -8.13 -9.62 11.36
N VAL A 1046 -8.86 -9.62 10.23
CA VAL A 1046 -8.33 -9.18 8.91
C VAL A 1046 -8.22 -7.66 8.83
N TYR A 1047 -9.11 -6.95 9.53
CA TYR A 1047 -9.27 -5.50 9.50
C TYR A 1047 -8.64 -4.78 10.71
N THR A 1048 -8.22 -5.54 11.73
CA THR A 1048 -7.41 -5.06 12.86
C THR A 1048 -5.93 -5.10 12.57
#